data_AF-A0A424XYE6-F1
#
_entry.id   AF-A0A424XYE6-F1
#
_cell.length_a   1.000
_cell.length_b   1.000
_cell.length_c   1.000
_cell.angle_alpha   90.00
_cell.angle_beta   90.00
_cell.angle_gamma   90.00
#
_symmetry.space_group_name_H-M   'P 1'
#
loop_
_entity.id
_entity.type
_entity.pdbx_description
1 polymer ?
#
loop_
_entity_poly.entity_id
_entity_poly.type
_entity_poly.pdbx_seq_one_letter_code
_entity_poly.pdbx_strand_id
1 'polypeptide(L)'
;MLKKHKHILLLILGLFVLNLFIMFQNRDAGARAKYDPSGYWISPILPEGPRIFFSEGHAIDTPEAVMAEITEIYISNNSEIKVTFVIPDYEHDTAHVELTMAKWLEHENTWMSMLQRTRERGPQSDPRYGDGAKVIRGANLRLENGSALTGGEPVNGGMRFSTWLKAGPGDFGNLSGELMPITFKDGVQWRRSSDHNPASYGDPDDSRYYEFVAGIIDEINRNGAWEQGIYRIGVTERNRGQEGYIRFNAVTDFEFDGKSSARILDSNERRHTAGEAVATGSCNGCHGDNMRFPTNRVHSELRHDPTVCANCHNSYTWDSRNAYAEVDGWPSLDLRTMVHKIHAGIEGYAADAYFYQQVRFPDWTLGRTPRPSPDIPYPNSPGVANCTSCHVYSDSDATYAWQRPNPDPEGCATCHGKGGVVFWEAEPDDPDYEYISRTYDCGYDCSSCHGGGQRPIKHNADYYHNVAERQERLALSRQHVMEVTRVENAVAGQRPVVTWRVSKNDEYLDLFSGEHGSFLFTDEKDQFDEGDAVRLGIGWGHKEDWTNQGIGPRSSGAMGDPFHEVAHVDNTIPGQDQTTALTTFDLPLPEPAYSGRNGFVIIEFGPEEMRLNSRLKRISLGQGINSFLDDRRQIVTADNCLGCHATMGRHGTYADQDITTCVSCHNAGSVTRDASALQGNVDFMYMIHAIHGTGEKRIRFDRRRDHTVEGHFSGGYSYVSYPNTILECAACHVNDSHNPVGKEFKRLGLMADKGKDKYLSGAGIAAPLSSACYSCHENTEDLRANKELQHHLYHSGGNIYGEHDHAYFADNKENCLTCHQK
;
A
#
# COMPACT_ATOMS: atom_id res chain seq x y z
N MET A 1 -8.88 75.67 49.23
CA MET A 1 -9.10 74.41 48.48
C MET A 1 -7.93 74.02 47.56
N LEU A 2 -6.66 74.24 47.96
CA LEU A 2 -5.48 73.91 47.13
C LEU A 2 -4.50 72.89 47.74
N LYS A 3 -4.84 72.27 48.89
CA LYS A 3 -4.01 71.22 49.52
C LYS A 3 -4.53 69.77 49.32
N LYS A 4 -5.77 69.58 48.84
CA LYS A 4 -6.34 68.23 48.61
C LYS A 4 -6.02 67.63 47.23
N HIS A 5 -5.54 68.42 46.26
CA HIS A 5 -5.23 67.91 44.91
C HIS A 5 -3.74 67.57 44.68
N LYS A 6 -2.82 67.97 45.57
CA LYS A 6 -1.40 67.60 45.45
C LYS A 6 -1.15 66.10 45.68
N HIS A 7 -1.87 65.48 46.60
CA HIS A 7 -1.69 64.06 46.90
C HIS A 7 -2.26 63.14 45.81
N ILE A 8 -3.35 63.55 45.15
CA ILE A 8 -3.95 62.81 44.04
C ILE A 8 -3.07 62.93 42.79
N LEU A 9 -2.50 64.11 42.52
CA LEU A 9 -1.60 64.30 41.38
C LEU A 9 -0.27 63.52 41.56
N LEU A 10 0.29 63.47 42.77
CA LEU A 10 1.47 62.66 43.10
C LEU A 10 1.19 61.14 43.00
N LEU A 11 -0.02 60.70 43.35
CA LEU A 11 -0.42 59.30 43.22
C LEU A 11 -0.57 58.88 41.75
N ILE A 12 -1.18 59.74 40.92
CA ILE A 12 -1.34 59.52 39.47
C ILE A 12 0.02 59.55 38.77
N LEU A 13 0.91 60.49 39.12
CA LEU A 13 2.27 60.54 38.57
C LEU A 13 3.08 59.31 38.98
N GLY A 14 2.93 58.84 40.23
CA GLY A 14 3.55 57.61 40.73
C GLY A 14 3.06 56.35 40.01
N LEU A 15 1.75 56.24 39.73
CA LEU A 15 1.16 55.14 38.97
C LEU A 15 1.55 55.16 37.49
N PHE A 16 1.76 56.35 36.91
CA PHE A 16 2.21 56.50 35.52
C PHE A 16 3.70 56.16 35.37
N VAL A 17 4.55 56.56 36.32
CA VAL A 17 5.97 56.19 36.37
C VAL A 17 6.16 54.71 36.68
N LEU A 18 5.30 54.11 37.53
CA LEU A 18 5.30 52.67 37.79
C LEU A 18 4.88 51.87 36.55
N ASN A 19 3.86 52.33 35.79
CA ASN A 19 3.51 51.72 34.51
C ASN A 19 4.62 51.87 33.45
N LEU A 20 5.30 53.01 33.39
CA LEU A 20 6.45 53.18 32.50
C LEU A 20 7.62 52.25 32.91
N PHE A 21 7.90 52.08 34.21
CA PHE A 21 8.92 51.14 34.69
C PHE A 21 8.54 49.67 34.40
N ILE A 22 7.26 49.30 34.51
CA ILE A 22 6.77 47.97 34.14
C ILE A 22 6.84 47.76 32.62
N MET A 23 6.58 48.78 31.80
CA MET A 23 6.74 48.70 30.33
C MET A 23 8.20 48.67 29.88
N PHE A 24 9.12 49.32 30.60
CA PHE A 24 10.56 49.25 30.30
C PHE A 24 11.26 48.00 30.87
N GLN A 25 10.76 47.42 31.98
CA GLN A 25 11.24 46.11 32.46
C GLN A 25 10.69 44.92 31.64
N ASN A 26 9.56 45.07 30.95
CA ASN A 26 8.98 44.04 30.07
C ASN A 26 9.48 44.07 28.62
N ARG A 27 10.47 44.91 28.27
CA ARG A 27 11.11 44.85 26.94
C ARG A 27 12.30 43.89 26.85
N ASP A 28 12.77 43.35 27.97
CA ASP A 28 13.84 42.34 28.05
C ASP A 28 13.40 41.06 28.79
N ALA A 29 12.10 40.73 28.76
CA ALA A 29 11.59 39.44 29.25
C ALA A 29 11.77 38.30 28.22
N GLY A 30 12.84 38.37 27.42
CA GLY A 30 13.34 37.24 26.66
C GLY A 30 14.01 36.23 27.60
N ALA A 31 13.45 35.03 27.67
CA ALA A 31 14.10 33.79 28.07
C ALA A 31 14.99 33.83 29.33
N ARG A 32 14.39 33.63 30.51
CA ARG A 32 15.11 33.07 31.66
C ARG A 32 14.35 31.87 32.22
N ALA A 33 14.77 30.68 31.78
CA ALA A 33 14.35 29.39 32.31
C ALA A 33 14.68 29.26 33.81
N LYS A 34 13.79 28.67 34.59
CA LYS A 34 14.08 28.18 35.94
C LYS A 34 14.23 26.66 35.90
N TYR A 35 15.27 26.17 36.57
CA TYR A 35 15.60 24.76 36.71
C TYR A 35 14.65 24.05 37.70
N ASP A 36 14.25 22.83 37.37
CA ASP A 36 13.86 21.79 38.33
C ASP A 36 15.16 21.10 38.83
N PRO A 37 15.27 20.69 40.12
CA PRO A 37 16.39 19.90 40.64
C PRO A 37 16.72 18.59 39.89
N SER A 38 15.86 18.12 38.97
CA SER A 38 16.09 16.97 38.08
C SER A 38 16.65 17.32 36.68
N GLY A 39 16.91 18.61 36.39
CA GLY A 39 17.72 19.03 35.23
C GLY A 39 17.01 19.06 33.87
N TYR A 40 15.68 18.96 33.81
CA TYR A 40 14.91 19.10 32.57
C TYR A 40 14.38 20.53 32.37
N TRP A 41 14.42 21.00 31.13
CA TRP A 41 13.93 22.32 30.73
C TRP A 41 12.41 22.41 30.89
N ILE A 42 11.92 23.28 31.76
CA ILE A 42 10.52 23.72 31.74
C ILE A 42 10.48 25.01 30.92
N SER A 43 10.15 24.90 29.63
CA SER A 43 9.75 26.06 28.84
C SER A 43 8.24 26.23 28.98
N PRO A 44 7.73 27.30 29.63
CA PRO A 44 6.37 27.73 29.38
C PRO A 44 6.36 28.48 28.05
N ILE A 45 5.29 28.28 27.27
CA ILE A 45 5.00 28.88 25.95
C ILE A 45 5.56 28.05 24.79
N LEU A 46 4.65 27.41 24.05
CA LEU A 46 4.85 27.08 22.62
C LEU A 46 5.14 28.41 21.91
N PRO A 47 6.40 28.71 21.53
CA PRO A 47 6.72 29.96 20.88
C PRO A 47 6.38 29.78 19.41
N GLU A 48 5.15 30.11 19.01
CA GLU A 48 4.73 30.15 17.60
C GLU A 48 5.27 29.00 16.73
N GLY A 49 5.39 27.80 17.30
CA GLY A 49 5.61 26.59 16.52
C GLY A 49 4.44 26.50 15.54
N PRO A 50 4.67 26.06 14.29
CA PRO A 50 3.66 26.11 13.25
C PRO A 50 2.39 25.47 13.82
N ARG A 51 1.35 26.30 14.02
CA ARG A 51 0.01 25.80 14.28
C ARG A 51 -0.38 25.18 12.96
N ILE A 52 -0.05 23.91 12.78
CA ILE A 52 -0.60 23.13 11.69
C ILE A 52 -2.08 23.05 12.05
N PHE A 53 -2.89 23.94 11.48
CA PHE A 53 -4.32 23.81 11.54
C PHE A 53 -4.66 22.42 11.02
N PHE A 54 -5.64 21.75 11.61
CA PHE A 54 -6.04 20.39 11.18
C PHE A 54 -6.24 20.31 9.65
N SER A 55 -6.72 21.41 9.06
CA SER A 55 -6.90 21.61 7.62
C SER A 55 -5.63 21.60 6.76
N GLU A 56 -4.43 21.74 7.34
CA GLU A 56 -3.17 21.79 6.58
C GLU A 56 -2.37 20.47 6.63
N GLY A 57 -2.57 19.64 7.66
CA GLY A 57 -1.74 18.43 7.88
C GLY A 57 -2.44 17.07 7.69
N HIS A 58 -3.78 17.05 7.81
CA HIS A 58 -4.62 15.85 7.73
C HIS A 58 -5.73 15.96 6.67
N ALA A 59 -5.70 17.01 5.84
CA ALA A 59 -6.61 17.16 4.73
C ALA A 59 -6.04 16.51 3.48
N ILE A 60 -6.85 15.73 2.79
CA ILE A 60 -6.52 15.26 1.45
C ILE A 60 -6.88 16.40 0.48
N ASP A 61 -5.86 16.97 -0.15
CA ASP A 61 -5.96 18.17 -0.98
C ASP A 61 -6.51 17.89 -2.40
N THR A 62 -6.89 16.64 -2.68
CA THR A 62 -7.60 16.23 -3.88
C THR A 62 -9.02 15.75 -3.56
N PRO A 63 -10.05 16.22 -4.29
CA PRO A 63 -11.41 15.72 -4.13
C PRO A 63 -11.46 14.23 -4.50
N GLU A 64 -12.54 13.59 -4.10
CA GLU A 64 -12.82 12.21 -4.48
C GLU A 64 -12.93 12.07 -6.00
N ALA A 65 -12.56 10.89 -6.48
CA ALA A 65 -12.63 10.53 -7.88
C ALA A 65 -14.07 10.21 -8.26
N VAL A 66 -14.48 10.67 -9.44
CA VAL A 66 -15.81 10.44 -9.98
C VAL A 66 -15.71 9.83 -11.37
N MET A 67 -16.44 8.74 -11.60
CA MET A 67 -16.51 8.07 -12.89
C MET A 67 -17.55 8.77 -13.76
N ALA A 68 -17.08 9.56 -14.73
CA ALA A 68 -17.93 10.17 -15.74
C ALA A 68 -18.16 9.20 -16.91
N GLU A 69 -19.24 9.39 -17.66
CA GLU A 69 -19.64 8.47 -18.73
C GLU A 69 -19.64 9.17 -20.09
N ILE A 70 -19.01 8.56 -21.09
CA ILE A 70 -19.16 8.97 -22.49
C ILE A 70 -20.42 8.30 -23.03
N THR A 71 -21.45 9.10 -23.33
CA THR A 71 -22.77 8.58 -23.73
C THR A 71 -22.94 8.51 -25.25
N GLU A 72 -22.24 9.37 -26.01
CA GLU A 72 -22.41 9.46 -27.47
C GLU A 72 -21.08 9.81 -28.15
N ILE A 73 -20.84 9.18 -29.29
CA ILE A 73 -19.74 9.51 -30.21
C ILE A 73 -20.36 9.73 -31.60
N TYR A 74 -20.07 10.86 -32.20
CA TYR A 74 -20.53 11.23 -33.54
C TYR A 74 -19.34 11.49 -34.45
N ILE A 75 -19.37 10.90 -35.65
CA ILE A 75 -18.33 11.07 -36.67
C ILE A 75 -18.92 11.84 -37.85
N SER A 76 -18.32 12.98 -38.17
CA SER A 76 -18.65 13.81 -39.32
C SER A 76 -17.57 13.74 -40.37
N ASN A 77 -17.95 13.94 -41.64
CA ASN A 77 -17.02 13.95 -42.79
C ASN A 77 -16.10 12.72 -42.86
N ASN A 78 -16.56 11.62 -42.28
CA ASN A 78 -15.84 10.37 -42.06
C ASN A 78 -14.58 10.45 -41.21
N SER A 79 -14.30 11.55 -40.50
CA SER A 79 -13.00 11.71 -39.80
C SER A 79 -12.94 12.75 -38.69
N GLU A 80 -13.97 13.58 -38.51
CA GLU A 80 -14.07 14.54 -37.42
C GLU A 80 -14.91 13.95 -36.31
N ILE A 81 -14.44 14.00 -35.07
CA ILE A 81 -15.08 13.32 -33.93
C ILE A 81 -15.67 14.34 -32.97
N LYS A 82 -16.94 14.15 -32.63
CA LYS A 82 -17.63 14.82 -31.52
C LYS A 82 -17.95 13.80 -30.43
N VAL A 83 -17.69 14.18 -29.18
CA VAL A 83 -17.96 13.36 -27.99
C VAL A 83 -18.95 14.06 -27.08
N THR A 84 -19.88 13.29 -26.53
CA THR A 84 -20.82 13.71 -25.48
C THR A 84 -20.54 12.89 -24.23
N PHE A 85 -20.44 13.55 -23.08
CA PHE A 85 -20.20 12.89 -21.80
C PHE A 85 -20.99 13.55 -20.66
N VAL A 86 -21.21 12.79 -19.59
CA VAL A 86 -21.92 13.20 -18.38
C VAL A 86 -20.99 13.09 -17.17
N ILE A 87 -20.85 14.18 -16.43
CA ILE A 87 -20.16 14.20 -15.13
C ILE A 87 -21.25 14.11 -14.05
N PRO A 88 -21.33 13.03 -13.27
CA PRO A 88 -22.32 12.91 -12.21
C PRO A 88 -22.00 13.86 -11.05
N ASP A 89 -23.04 14.28 -10.35
CA ASP A 89 -22.99 15.22 -9.21
C ASP A 89 -22.24 16.53 -9.51
N TYR A 90 -22.22 16.94 -10.79
CA TYR A 90 -21.58 18.17 -11.24
C TYR A 90 -22.60 19.29 -11.48
N GLU A 91 -22.36 20.46 -10.88
CA GLU A 91 -23.30 21.59 -10.92
C GLU A 91 -22.84 22.77 -11.78
N HIS A 92 -21.60 22.73 -12.29
CA HIS A 92 -21.02 23.84 -13.05
C HIS A 92 -21.31 23.71 -14.54
N ASP A 93 -21.66 24.82 -15.19
CA ASP A 93 -21.94 24.91 -16.63
C ASP A 93 -20.67 25.00 -17.49
N THR A 94 -19.50 24.94 -16.85
CA THR A 94 -18.18 24.97 -17.49
C THR A 94 -17.34 23.77 -17.06
N ALA A 95 -16.54 23.25 -17.99
CA ALA A 95 -15.65 22.12 -17.71
C ALA A 95 -14.31 22.27 -18.43
N HIS A 96 -13.23 21.99 -17.71
CA HIS A 96 -11.88 21.99 -18.25
C HIS A 96 -11.44 20.56 -18.52
N VAL A 97 -11.20 20.26 -19.79
CA VAL A 97 -10.99 18.88 -20.21
C VAL A 97 -9.73 18.67 -21.02
N GLU A 98 -9.16 17.50 -20.82
CA GLU A 98 -8.17 16.89 -21.69
C GLU A 98 -8.85 15.76 -22.47
N LEU A 99 -8.66 15.72 -23.79
CA LEU A 99 -9.18 14.66 -24.67
C LEU A 99 -8.04 13.83 -25.26
N THR A 100 -8.26 12.52 -25.32
CA THR A 100 -7.33 11.53 -25.87
C THR A 100 -8.05 10.61 -26.83
N MET A 101 -7.31 10.03 -27.78
CA MET A 101 -7.82 9.12 -28.79
C MET A 101 -6.75 8.07 -29.09
N ALA A 102 -7.13 6.79 -29.12
CA ALA A 102 -6.23 5.68 -29.43
C ALA A 102 -6.89 4.67 -30.38
N LYS A 103 -6.09 3.94 -31.15
CA LYS A 103 -6.50 2.82 -32.01
C LYS A 103 -6.00 1.52 -31.42
N TRP A 104 -6.81 0.47 -31.45
CA TRP A 104 -6.38 -0.87 -31.09
C TRP A 104 -5.63 -1.51 -32.25
N LEU A 105 -4.43 -2.04 -31.98
CA LEU A 105 -3.63 -2.80 -32.94
C LEU A 105 -3.70 -4.27 -32.58
N GLU A 106 -4.59 -5.01 -33.23
CA GLU A 106 -4.86 -6.42 -32.89
C GLU A 106 -3.62 -7.32 -33.00
N HIS A 107 -2.80 -7.12 -34.03
CA HIS A 107 -1.60 -7.92 -34.28
C HIS A 107 -0.45 -7.64 -33.31
N GLU A 108 -0.38 -6.43 -32.75
CA GLU A 108 0.58 -6.04 -31.71
C GLU A 108 0.00 -6.17 -30.29
N ASN A 109 -1.31 -6.42 -30.19
CA ASN A 109 -2.05 -6.51 -28.93
C ASN A 109 -1.80 -5.28 -28.02
N THR A 110 -1.78 -4.09 -28.62
CA THR A 110 -1.49 -2.83 -27.93
C THR A 110 -2.41 -1.71 -28.41
N TRP A 111 -2.53 -0.68 -27.58
CA TRP A 111 -3.13 0.58 -28.00
C TRP A 111 -2.09 1.45 -28.67
N MET A 112 -2.49 2.28 -29.62
CA MET A 112 -1.62 3.31 -30.16
C MET A 112 -2.35 4.64 -30.14
N SER A 113 -1.72 5.67 -29.57
CA SER A 113 -2.30 7.01 -29.58
C SER A 113 -2.50 7.51 -31.02
N MET A 114 -3.68 8.02 -31.34
CA MET A 114 -3.97 8.70 -32.60
C MET A 114 -3.48 10.16 -32.58
N LEU A 115 -3.01 10.64 -31.43
CA LEU A 115 -2.42 11.95 -31.23
C LEU A 115 -0.96 11.77 -30.81
N GLN A 116 -0.02 12.17 -31.64
CA GLN A 116 1.41 11.97 -31.44
C GLN A 116 2.12 13.30 -31.20
N ARG A 117 3.19 13.30 -30.42
CA ARG A 117 4.06 14.47 -30.23
C ARG A 117 5.49 14.08 -29.94
N THR A 118 6.39 15.02 -30.17
CA THR A 118 7.74 14.98 -29.58
C THR A 118 7.74 15.49 -28.14
N ARG A 119 8.67 14.99 -27.34
CA ARG A 119 9.05 15.58 -26.07
C ARG A 119 10.56 15.55 -25.87
N GLU A 120 11.09 16.70 -25.44
CA GLU A 120 12.44 16.89 -24.94
C GLU A 120 12.31 17.43 -23.52
N ARG A 121 12.89 16.76 -22.53
CA ARG A 121 12.83 17.25 -21.14
C ARG A 121 14.04 16.74 -20.36
N GLY A 122 14.99 17.63 -20.09
CA GLY A 122 16.13 17.37 -19.20
C GLY A 122 17.14 18.51 -19.23
N PRO A 123 17.76 18.91 -18.11
CA PRO A 123 18.99 19.68 -18.15
C PRO A 123 20.13 18.75 -18.62
N GLN A 124 20.75 19.06 -19.76
CA GLN A 124 21.91 18.30 -20.28
C GLN A 124 23.09 18.22 -19.30
N SER A 125 23.08 19.01 -18.23
CA SER A 125 24.13 19.11 -17.22
C SER A 125 23.90 18.30 -15.93
N ASP A 126 22.73 17.70 -15.72
CA ASP A 126 22.45 16.90 -14.52
C ASP A 126 22.60 15.40 -14.84
N PRO A 127 23.58 14.69 -14.26
CA PRO A 127 23.86 13.29 -14.57
C PRO A 127 22.75 12.30 -14.17
N ARG A 128 21.70 12.76 -13.47
CA ARG A 128 20.50 11.96 -13.20
C ARG A 128 19.54 11.89 -14.38
N TYR A 129 19.77 12.70 -15.40
CA TYR A 129 18.99 12.72 -16.63
C TYR A 129 19.82 12.06 -17.73
N GLY A 130 19.15 11.45 -18.71
CA GLY A 130 19.80 11.03 -19.95
C GLY A 130 20.43 12.21 -20.69
N ASP A 131 20.87 12.01 -21.93
CA ASP A 131 21.44 13.11 -22.72
C ASP A 131 20.40 14.16 -23.17
N GLY A 132 19.15 13.97 -22.77
CA GLY A 132 18.04 14.86 -23.08
C GLY A 132 17.50 14.66 -24.48
N ALA A 133 17.74 13.49 -25.09
CA ALA A 133 17.18 13.12 -26.39
C ALA A 133 15.67 13.39 -26.46
N LYS A 134 15.24 13.84 -27.64
CA LYS A 134 13.82 13.90 -27.97
C LYS A 134 13.29 12.49 -28.12
N VAL A 135 12.06 12.28 -27.66
CA VAL A 135 11.37 11.00 -27.81
C VAL A 135 9.94 11.21 -28.31
N ILE A 136 9.35 10.16 -28.88
CA ILE A 136 7.94 10.11 -29.27
C ILE A 136 7.07 9.81 -28.04
N ARG A 137 5.88 10.42 -27.97
CA ARG A 137 4.87 10.15 -26.95
C ARG A 137 3.46 10.32 -27.47
N GLY A 138 2.52 9.63 -26.82
CA GLY A 138 1.11 10.00 -26.81
C GLY A 138 0.89 11.47 -26.43
N ALA A 139 0.00 12.12 -27.16
CA ALA A 139 -0.40 13.51 -26.98
C ALA A 139 -1.87 13.60 -26.56
N ASN A 140 -2.32 14.82 -26.31
CA ASN A 140 -3.68 15.11 -25.90
C ASN A 140 -4.13 16.48 -26.44
N LEU A 141 -5.44 16.65 -26.53
CA LEU A 141 -6.08 17.93 -26.82
C LEU A 141 -6.54 18.55 -25.50
N ARG A 142 -6.50 19.88 -25.40
CA ARG A 142 -6.84 20.59 -24.18
C ARG A 142 -7.85 21.68 -24.47
N LEU A 143 -8.93 21.66 -23.70
CA LEU A 143 -9.96 22.68 -23.67
C LEU A 143 -9.96 23.25 -22.25
N GLU A 144 -9.11 24.25 -22.04
CA GLU A 144 -8.82 24.82 -20.72
C GLU A 144 -8.78 26.36 -20.78
N ASN A 145 -8.87 27.02 -19.61
CA ASN A 145 -8.90 28.49 -19.49
C ASN A 145 -9.92 29.14 -20.43
N GLY A 146 -9.51 30.12 -21.24
CA GLY A 146 -10.38 30.80 -22.20
C GLY A 146 -10.94 29.92 -23.33
N SER A 147 -10.55 28.65 -23.40
CA SER A 147 -11.05 27.64 -24.35
C SER A 147 -11.79 26.48 -23.67
N ALA A 148 -12.09 26.60 -22.37
CA ALA A 148 -12.86 25.62 -21.62
C ALA A 148 -14.24 25.38 -22.25
N LEU A 149 -14.82 24.21 -21.98
CA LEU A 149 -16.18 23.91 -22.37
C LEU A 149 -17.13 24.81 -21.58
N THR A 150 -18.13 25.36 -22.26
CA THR A 150 -19.17 26.19 -21.66
C THR A 150 -20.54 25.73 -22.17
N GLY A 151 -21.59 26.03 -21.41
CA GLY A 151 -22.96 25.66 -21.77
C GLY A 151 -23.28 24.19 -21.51
N GLY A 152 -22.78 23.64 -20.40
CA GLY A 152 -23.23 22.33 -19.92
C GLY A 152 -24.75 22.25 -19.78
N GLU A 153 -25.32 21.11 -20.17
CA GLU A 153 -26.75 20.85 -20.09
C GLU A 153 -27.06 20.04 -18.82
N PRO A 154 -27.87 20.56 -17.88
CA PRO A 154 -28.24 19.81 -16.69
C PRO A 154 -28.99 18.53 -17.07
N VAL A 155 -28.57 17.40 -16.48
CA VAL A 155 -29.25 16.11 -16.59
C VAL A 155 -29.58 15.60 -15.19
N ASN A 156 -30.40 14.56 -15.09
CA ASN A 156 -30.75 14.00 -13.78
C ASN A 156 -29.48 13.47 -13.07
N GLY A 157 -29.07 14.13 -11.99
CA GLY A 157 -27.90 13.74 -11.20
C GLY A 157 -26.55 14.16 -11.80
N GLY A 158 -26.47 15.14 -12.70
CA GLY A 158 -25.18 15.62 -13.20
C GLY A 158 -25.25 16.66 -14.33
N MET A 159 -24.12 16.86 -15.01
CA MET A 159 -23.99 17.81 -16.12
C MET A 159 -23.50 17.11 -17.39
N ARG A 160 -24.19 17.36 -18.51
CA ARG A 160 -23.83 16.84 -19.84
C ARG A 160 -23.06 17.88 -20.63
N PHE A 161 -21.96 17.47 -21.27
CA PHE A 161 -21.16 18.29 -22.17
C PHE A 161 -21.00 17.61 -23.53
N SER A 162 -20.83 18.44 -24.57
CA SER A 162 -20.63 18.00 -25.94
C SER A 162 -19.51 18.81 -26.58
N THR A 163 -18.51 18.15 -27.17
CA THR A 163 -17.44 18.88 -27.87
C THR A 163 -16.84 18.10 -29.03
N TRP A 164 -16.34 18.83 -30.01
CA TRP A 164 -15.47 18.27 -31.04
C TRP A 164 -14.07 18.07 -30.48
N LEU A 165 -13.34 17.09 -30.99
CA LEU A 165 -11.89 17.03 -30.79
C LEU A 165 -11.28 18.20 -31.54
N LYS A 166 -10.86 19.23 -30.81
CA LYS A 166 -10.30 20.45 -31.39
C LYS A 166 -8.85 20.67 -30.97
N ALA A 167 -8.05 21.20 -31.87
CA ALA A 167 -6.68 21.62 -31.62
C ALA A 167 -6.56 23.15 -31.63
N GLY A 168 -5.65 23.67 -30.82
CA GLY A 168 -5.29 25.08 -30.81
C GLY A 168 -4.41 25.47 -32.02
N PRO A 169 -4.15 26.77 -32.22
CA PRO A 169 -3.33 27.26 -33.31
C PRO A 169 -1.92 26.64 -33.31
N GLY A 170 -1.50 26.12 -34.47
CA GLY A 170 -0.19 25.52 -34.69
C GLY A 170 -0.03 24.08 -34.19
N ASP A 171 -1.06 23.47 -33.61
CA ASP A 171 -1.04 22.09 -33.15
C ASP A 171 -1.92 21.19 -34.04
N PHE A 172 -1.48 19.95 -34.29
CA PHE A 172 -2.21 18.91 -35.02
C PHE A 172 -2.75 19.37 -36.39
N GLY A 173 -1.91 20.07 -37.15
CA GLY A 173 -2.25 20.57 -38.48
C GLY A 173 -3.17 21.80 -38.49
N ASN A 174 -3.57 22.34 -37.34
CA ASN A 174 -4.39 23.55 -37.29
C ASN A 174 -3.55 24.80 -37.61
N LEU A 175 -3.68 25.31 -38.84
CA LEU A 175 -3.04 26.55 -39.28
C LEU A 175 -3.91 27.80 -39.04
N SER A 176 -5.13 27.62 -38.52
CA SER A 176 -6.00 28.75 -38.18
C SER A 176 -5.53 29.41 -36.88
N GLY A 177 -5.81 30.71 -36.73
CA GLY A 177 -5.56 31.43 -35.48
C GLY A 177 -6.55 31.11 -34.35
N GLU A 178 -7.42 30.11 -34.54
CA GLU A 178 -8.53 29.77 -33.64
C GLU A 178 -8.55 28.27 -33.32
N LEU A 179 -9.43 27.86 -32.41
CA LEU A 179 -9.61 26.47 -32.01
C LEU A 179 -10.49 25.72 -33.02
N MET A 180 -9.94 24.73 -33.73
CA MET A 180 -10.64 24.05 -34.83
C MET A 180 -10.72 22.53 -34.65
N PRO A 181 -11.81 21.88 -35.10
CA PRO A 181 -11.87 20.41 -35.16
C PRO A 181 -10.68 19.83 -35.92
N ILE A 182 -10.11 18.74 -35.39
CA ILE A 182 -9.11 17.95 -36.11
C ILE A 182 -9.77 16.85 -36.92
N THR A 183 -9.10 16.42 -37.99
CA THR A 183 -9.54 15.34 -38.86
C THR A 183 -8.54 14.21 -38.83
N PHE A 184 -9.02 12.98 -38.65
CA PHE A 184 -8.19 11.77 -38.75
C PHE A 184 -8.12 11.21 -40.17
N LYS A 185 -8.63 11.92 -41.19
CA LYS A 185 -8.74 11.40 -42.56
C LYS A 185 -7.40 10.90 -43.12
N ASP A 186 -6.32 11.60 -42.79
CA ASP A 186 -4.96 11.27 -43.22
C ASP A 186 -4.22 10.38 -42.20
N GLY A 187 -4.97 9.77 -41.28
CA GLY A 187 -4.47 8.90 -40.22
C GLY A 187 -4.12 9.64 -38.93
N VAL A 188 -3.09 9.12 -38.26
CA VAL A 188 -2.54 9.63 -37.00
C VAL A 188 -2.16 11.11 -37.11
N GLN A 189 -2.46 11.87 -36.06
CA GLN A 189 -2.22 13.30 -36.01
C GLN A 189 -0.94 13.61 -35.22
N TRP A 190 0.07 14.08 -35.93
CA TRP A 190 1.29 14.62 -35.33
C TRP A 190 1.09 16.06 -34.90
N ARG A 191 1.47 16.39 -33.66
CA ARG A 191 1.28 17.73 -33.11
C ARG A 191 1.94 18.81 -33.98
N ARG A 192 3.12 18.55 -34.52
CA ARG A 192 3.84 19.48 -35.40
C ARG A 192 4.41 18.72 -36.60
N SER A 193 4.61 19.41 -37.72
CA SER A 193 5.28 18.85 -38.90
C SER A 193 6.76 18.49 -38.63
N SER A 194 7.39 19.04 -37.60
CA SER A 194 8.72 18.59 -37.19
C SER A 194 8.69 17.21 -36.52
N ASP A 195 7.56 16.83 -35.91
CA ASP A 195 7.49 15.66 -35.03
C ASP A 195 7.50 14.34 -35.82
N HIS A 196 7.08 14.35 -37.09
CA HIS A 196 7.21 13.18 -37.97
C HIS A 196 8.51 13.16 -38.79
N ASN A 197 9.49 14.03 -38.47
CA ASN A 197 10.77 14.07 -39.15
C ASN A 197 11.86 13.41 -38.27
N PRO A 198 12.44 12.27 -38.68
CA PRO A 198 13.47 11.59 -37.90
C PRO A 198 14.70 12.46 -37.62
N ALA A 199 15.05 13.37 -38.54
CA ALA A 199 16.16 14.31 -38.37
C ALA A 199 15.97 15.30 -37.20
N SER A 200 14.76 15.38 -36.64
CA SER A 200 14.48 16.27 -35.51
C SER A 200 14.88 15.68 -34.15
N TYR A 201 15.21 14.38 -34.08
CA TYR A 201 15.40 13.61 -32.85
C TYR A 201 16.87 13.45 -32.40
N GLY A 202 17.83 13.69 -33.28
CA GLY A 202 19.26 13.52 -33.00
C GLY A 202 20.11 13.96 -34.19
N ASP A 203 21.40 13.63 -34.15
CA ASP A 203 22.32 13.92 -35.24
C ASP A 203 21.95 13.08 -36.48
N PRO A 204 21.58 13.70 -37.61
CA PRO A 204 21.25 12.96 -38.83
C PRO A 204 22.46 12.21 -39.42
N ASP A 205 23.69 12.53 -39.00
CA ASP A 205 24.90 11.81 -39.41
C ASP A 205 25.10 10.50 -38.62
N ASP A 206 24.38 10.28 -37.51
CA ASP A 206 24.25 8.96 -36.88
C ASP A 206 23.17 8.14 -37.62
N SER A 207 23.61 7.48 -38.69
CA SER A 207 22.70 6.74 -39.57
C SER A 207 21.93 5.63 -38.84
N ARG A 208 22.49 5.02 -37.79
CA ARG A 208 21.83 3.93 -37.05
C ARG A 208 20.69 4.46 -36.18
N TYR A 209 20.95 5.52 -35.42
CA TYR A 209 19.90 6.14 -34.61
C TYR A 209 18.82 6.78 -35.47
N TYR A 210 19.21 7.43 -36.58
CA TYR A 210 18.27 7.97 -37.55
C TYR A 210 17.35 6.89 -38.12
N GLU A 211 17.90 5.76 -38.58
CA GLU A 211 17.14 4.63 -39.12
C GLU A 211 16.21 4.02 -38.08
N PHE A 212 16.66 3.90 -36.82
CA PHE A 212 15.83 3.44 -35.70
C PHE A 212 14.60 4.34 -35.49
N VAL A 213 14.79 5.65 -35.39
CA VAL A 213 13.69 6.61 -35.21
C VAL A 213 12.77 6.63 -36.44
N ALA A 214 13.33 6.55 -37.65
CA ALA A 214 12.56 6.49 -38.89
C ALA A 214 11.66 5.26 -38.93
N GLY A 215 12.18 4.09 -38.53
CA GLY A 215 11.39 2.86 -38.44
C GLY A 215 10.17 2.99 -37.53
N ILE A 216 10.33 3.60 -36.36
CA ILE A 216 9.22 3.84 -35.42
C ILE A 216 8.17 4.79 -36.02
N ILE A 217 8.61 5.89 -36.64
CA ILE A 217 7.69 6.86 -37.27
C ILE A 217 6.92 6.20 -38.42
N ASP A 218 7.59 5.40 -39.23
CA ASP A 218 6.98 4.67 -40.34
C ASP A 218 5.96 3.64 -39.86
N GLU A 219 6.24 2.95 -38.75
CA GLU A 219 5.30 2.03 -38.11
C GLU A 219 4.06 2.76 -37.58
N ILE A 220 4.24 3.86 -36.84
CA ILE A 220 3.13 4.69 -36.35
C ILE A 220 2.25 5.19 -37.50
N ASN A 221 2.85 5.70 -38.58
CA ASN A 221 2.12 6.21 -39.73
C ASN A 221 1.36 5.10 -40.48
N ARG A 222 1.98 3.92 -40.62
CA ARG A 222 1.39 2.75 -41.28
C ARG A 222 0.21 2.20 -40.49
N ASN A 223 0.39 1.99 -39.19
CA ASN A 223 -0.63 1.45 -38.29
C ASN A 223 -1.71 2.50 -37.97
N GLY A 224 -1.39 3.79 -38.11
CA GLY A 224 -2.23 4.93 -37.75
C GLY A 224 -3.29 5.30 -38.77
N ALA A 225 -3.48 4.50 -39.81
CA ALA A 225 -4.54 4.71 -40.79
C ALA A 225 -5.92 4.77 -40.11
N TRP A 226 -6.74 5.73 -40.56
CA TRP A 226 -8.12 5.87 -40.11
C TRP A 226 -9.03 5.01 -40.98
N GLU A 227 -9.46 3.89 -40.42
CA GLU A 227 -10.12 2.79 -41.14
C GLU A 227 -11.06 2.04 -40.22
N GLN A 228 -11.82 1.08 -40.76
CA GLN A 228 -12.68 0.24 -39.94
C GLN A 228 -11.85 -0.44 -38.83
N GLY A 229 -12.29 -0.32 -37.58
CA GLY A 229 -11.54 -0.86 -36.45
C GLY A 229 -12.06 -0.36 -35.10
N ILE A 230 -11.32 -0.70 -34.06
CA ILE A 230 -11.65 -0.35 -32.68
C ILE A 230 -10.79 0.82 -32.22
N TYR A 231 -11.44 1.81 -31.63
CA TYR A 231 -10.83 3.02 -31.12
C TYR A 231 -11.28 3.28 -29.68
N ARG A 232 -10.45 4.00 -28.93
CA ARG A 232 -10.71 4.42 -27.55
C ARG A 232 -10.64 5.94 -27.45
N ILE A 233 -11.63 6.53 -26.80
CA ILE A 233 -11.66 7.96 -26.50
C ILE A 233 -11.70 8.15 -24.98
N GLY A 234 -10.88 9.08 -24.49
CA GLY A 234 -10.84 9.44 -23.07
C GLY A 234 -11.02 10.94 -22.87
N VAL A 235 -11.81 11.32 -21.88
CA VAL A 235 -12.01 12.68 -21.39
C VAL A 235 -11.60 12.72 -19.93
N THR A 236 -10.70 13.64 -19.56
CA THR A 236 -10.25 13.78 -18.17
C THR A 236 -10.31 15.22 -17.73
N GLU A 237 -10.40 15.44 -16.42
CA GLU A 237 -10.26 16.77 -15.86
C GLU A 237 -8.83 17.32 -16.01
N ARG A 238 -8.68 18.66 -16.02
CA ARG A 238 -7.40 19.33 -16.27
C ARG A 238 -7.00 20.47 -15.30
N ASN A 239 -7.89 20.93 -14.43
CA ASN A 239 -7.84 22.24 -13.77
C ASN A 239 -7.96 22.19 -12.24
N ARG A 240 -7.16 21.33 -11.62
CA ARG A 240 -6.92 21.29 -10.17
C ARG A 240 -6.72 22.69 -9.58
N GLY A 241 -7.50 23.00 -8.54
CA GLY A 241 -7.36 24.24 -7.76
C GLY A 241 -8.18 25.43 -8.27
N GLN A 242 -9.03 25.24 -9.28
CA GLN A 242 -10.04 26.23 -9.67
C GLN A 242 -11.41 25.94 -9.06
N GLU A 243 -12.30 26.93 -9.11
CA GLU A 243 -13.69 26.78 -8.69
C GLU A 243 -14.37 25.67 -9.53
N GLY A 244 -15.12 24.79 -8.87
CA GLY A 244 -15.75 23.65 -9.52
C GLY A 244 -14.80 22.53 -9.94
N TYR A 245 -13.60 22.47 -9.34
CA TYR A 245 -12.69 21.34 -9.50
C TYR A 245 -13.31 20.05 -8.92
N ILE A 246 -13.55 19.08 -9.81
CA ILE A 246 -13.88 17.69 -9.47
C ILE A 246 -12.93 16.77 -10.22
N ARG A 247 -12.59 15.62 -9.66
CA ARG A 247 -11.64 14.70 -10.31
C ARG A 247 -12.42 13.66 -11.11
N PHE A 248 -12.50 13.81 -12.43
CA PHE A 248 -13.24 12.85 -13.25
C PHE A 248 -12.43 12.27 -14.42
N ASN A 249 -12.76 11.03 -14.75
CA ASN A 249 -12.35 10.33 -15.95
C ASN A 249 -13.61 9.79 -16.64
N ALA A 250 -13.68 9.92 -17.96
CA ALA A 250 -14.64 9.23 -18.80
C ALA A 250 -13.88 8.55 -19.94
N VAL A 251 -14.14 7.28 -20.20
CA VAL A 251 -13.46 6.52 -21.24
C VAL A 251 -14.38 5.48 -21.83
N THR A 252 -14.31 5.33 -23.15
CA THR A 252 -15.06 4.28 -23.84
C THR A 252 -14.31 3.81 -25.08
N ASP A 253 -14.55 2.55 -25.39
CA ASP A 253 -14.16 1.95 -26.66
C ASP A 253 -15.34 2.02 -27.62
N PHE A 254 -15.04 2.13 -28.92
CA PHE A 254 -16.05 2.12 -29.96
C PHE A 254 -15.52 1.46 -31.23
N GLU A 255 -16.42 0.80 -31.94
CA GLU A 255 -16.20 0.29 -33.27
C GLU A 255 -16.53 1.38 -34.30
N PHE A 256 -15.58 1.66 -35.19
CA PHE A 256 -15.77 2.52 -36.35
C PHE A 256 -15.97 1.68 -37.60
N ASP A 257 -17.00 2.00 -38.40
CA ASP A 257 -17.36 1.25 -39.61
C ASP A 257 -16.51 1.62 -40.86
N GLY A 258 -15.52 2.48 -40.71
CA GLY A 258 -14.73 3.01 -41.83
C GLY A 258 -15.43 4.12 -42.63
N LYS A 259 -16.62 4.54 -42.21
CA LYS A 259 -17.40 5.60 -42.85
C LYS A 259 -17.79 6.66 -41.83
N SER A 260 -18.95 6.56 -41.19
CA SER A 260 -19.49 7.62 -40.33
C SER A 260 -20.15 7.11 -39.05
N SER A 261 -20.16 5.80 -38.82
CA SER A 261 -20.83 5.22 -37.66
C SER A 261 -19.80 4.86 -36.59
N ALA A 262 -20.05 5.32 -35.37
CA ALA A 262 -19.35 4.89 -34.16
C ALA A 262 -20.35 4.13 -33.26
N ARG A 263 -20.03 2.89 -32.91
CA ARG A 263 -20.80 2.10 -31.96
C ARG A 263 -19.99 1.89 -30.69
N ILE A 264 -20.45 2.48 -29.59
CA ILE A 264 -19.83 2.27 -28.28
C ILE A 264 -19.90 0.79 -27.91
N LEU A 265 -18.77 0.24 -27.48
CA LEU A 265 -18.66 -1.14 -27.02
C LEU A 265 -19.04 -1.26 -25.56
N ASP A 266 -19.82 -2.28 -25.24
CA ASP A 266 -20.15 -2.61 -23.85
C ASP A 266 -18.96 -3.25 -23.11
N SER A 267 -19.09 -3.44 -21.79
CA SER A 267 -18.02 -4.01 -20.97
C SER A 267 -17.63 -5.43 -21.37
N ASN A 268 -18.52 -6.25 -21.92
CA ASN A 268 -18.21 -7.62 -22.34
C ASN A 268 -17.50 -7.63 -23.70
N GLU A 269 -17.90 -6.75 -24.61
CA GLU A 269 -17.19 -6.56 -25.89
C GLU A 269 -15.77 -6.04 -25.65
N ARG A 270 -15.58 -5.08 -24.74
CA ARG A 270 -14.25 -4.57 -24.34
C ARG A 270 -13.31 -5.68 -23.84
N ARG A 271 -13.83 -6.63 -23.05
CA ARG A 271 -13.06 -7.79 -22.53
C ARG A 271 -12.50 -8.68 -23.64
N HIS A 272 -13.22 -8.83 -24.75
CA HIS A 272 -12.86 -9.76 -25.81
C HIS A 272 -12.10 -9.13 -26.97
N THR A 273 -12.15 -7.81 -27.13
CA THR A 273 -11.55 -7.18 -28.32
C THR A 273 -10.36 -6.26 -28.09
N ALA A 274 -10.11 -5.64 -26.94
CA ALA A 274 -9.01 -4.65 -26.88
C ALA A 274 -8.64 -4.18 -25.47
N GLY A 275 -7.61 -4.77 -24.85
CA GLY A 275 -6.79 -4.06 -23.87
C GLY A 275 -7.35 -3.75 -22.47
N GLU A 276 -8.40 -4.43 -22.00
CA GLU A 276 -8.68 -4.52 -20.57
C GLU A 276 -7.97 -5.76 -19.99
N ALA A 277 -6.64 -5.69 -19.90
CA ALA A 277 -5.81 -6.78 -19.36
C ALA A 277 -5.94 -6.94 -17.83
N VAL A 278 -6.51 -5.91 -17.18
CA VAL A 278 -6.61 -5.73 -15.74
C VAL A 278 -7.90 -4.93 -15.48
N ALA A 279 -8.75 -5.42 -14.59
CA ALA A 279 -9.92 -4.67 -14.14
C ALA A 279 -9.49 -3.55 -13.18
N THR A 280 -10.03 -2.32 -13.33
CA THR A 280 -9.69 -1.18 -12.45
C THR A 280 -9.80 -1.52 -10.95
N GLY A 281 -10.77 -2.38 -10.58
CA GLY A 281 -10.96 -2.84 -9.21
C GLY A 281 -9.77 -3.57 -8.60
N SER A 282 -8.87 -4.18 -9.39
CA SER A 282 -7.68 -4.84 -8.83
C SER A 282 -6.68 -3.83 -8.27
N CYS A 283 -6.58 -2.64 -8.88
CA CYS A 283 -5.71 -1.57 -8.42
C CYS A 283 -6.21 -0.99 -7.09
N ASN A 284 -7.54 -0.85 -6.96
CA ASN A 284 -8.19 -0.27 -5.80
C ASN A 284 -7.96 -1.08 -4.52
N GLY A 285 -7.71 -2.40 -4.63
CA GLY A 285 -7.36 -3.25 -3.49
C GLY A 285 -6.20 -2.69 -2.66
N CYS A 286 -5.20 -2.09 -3.33
CA CYS A 286 -4.03 -1.48 -2.70
C CYS A 286 -4.07 0.06 -2.66
N HIS A 287 -4.49 0.71 -3.75
CA HIS A 287 -4.40 2.16 -3.91
C HIS A 287 -5.65 2.93 -3.44
N GLY A 288 -6.66 2.20 -2.93
CA GLY A 288 -7.97 2.74 -2.56
C GLY A 288 -8.81 3.16 -3.77
N ASP A 289 -10.10 3.40 -3.55
CA ASP A 289 -11.04 3.76 -4.62
C ASP A 289 -10.73 5.10 -5.29
N ASN A 290 -9.99 5.94 -4.58
CA ASN A 290 -9.52 7.22 -5.08
C ASN A 290 -8.16 7.15 -5.78
N MET A 291 -7.53 5.98 -5.99
CA MET A 291 -6.28 5.79 -6.76
C MET A 291 -5.28 6.96 -6.57
N ARG A 292 -5.01 7.31 -5.30
CA ARG A 292 -4.17 8.46 -4.95
C ARG A 292 -2.71 8.02 -4.90
N PHE A 293 -1.81 8.86 -5.38
CA PHE A 293 -0.39 8.55 -5.47
C PHE A 293 0.42 9.57 -4.67
N PRO A 294 0.41 9.50 -3.33
CA PRO A 294 0.90 10.56 -2.46
C PRO A 294 2.38 10.88 -2.66
N THR A 295 3.20 9.88 -3.02
CA THR A 295 4.65 10.04 -3.19
C THR A 295 5.00 10.86 -4.43
N ASN A 296 4.26 10.70 -5.54
CA ASN A 296 4.66 11.22 -6.86
C ASN A 296 3.61 12.10 -7.55
N ARG A 297 2.39 12.21 -7.02
CA ARG A 297 1.25 12.98 -7.57
C ARG A 297 1.18 12.85 -9.10
N VAL A 298 1.16 11.61 -9.59
CA VAL A 298 1.27 11.29 -11.02
C VAL A 298 0.24 12.10 -11.80
N HIS A 299 0.71 12.97 -12.70
CA HIS A 299 -0.13 13.91 -13.46
C HIS A 299 -1.13 14.71 -12.61
N SER A 300 -0.69 15.14 -11.42
CA SER A 300 -1.50 15.86 -10.43
C SER A 300 -2.70 15.08 -9.87
N GLU A 301 -2.68 13.75 -10.03
CA GLU A 301 -3.72 12.78 -9.65
C GLU A 301 -5.00 12.85 -10.50
N LEU A 302 -4.97 13.57 -11.62
CA LEU A 302 -6.16 13.79 -12.46
C LEU A 302 -6.59 12.56 -13.27
N ARG A 303 -5.70 11.58 -13.41
CA ARG A 303 -5.90 10.37 -14.21
C ARG A 303 -5.89 9.18 -13.27
N HIS A 304 -7.07 8.67 -12.96
CA HIS A 304 -7.26 7.61 -11.99
C HIS A 304 -7.85 6.33 -12.57
N ASP A 305 -8.40 6.40 -13.77
CA ASP A 305 -8.78 5.21 -14.53
C ASP A 305 -7.58 4.68 -15.34
N PRO A 306 -7.07 3.46 -15.04
CA PRO A 306 -5.98 2.84 -15.80
C PRO A 306 -6.26 2.70 -17.30
N THR A 307 -7.53 2.59 -17.69
CA THR A 307 -7.96 2.50 -19.09
C THR A 307 -7.58 3.75 -19.87
N VAL A 308 -7.65 4.92 -19.23
CA VAL A 308 -7.19 6.19 -19.80
C VAL A 308 -5.67 6.27 -19.85
N CYS A 309 -4.97 5.71 -18.85
CA CYS A 309 -3.52 5.68 -18.84
C CYS A 309 -2.98 5.03 -20.11
N ALA A 310 -3.58 3.91 -20.55
CA ALA A 310 -3.19 3.17 -21.75
C ALA A 310 -3.31 3.98 -23.07
N ASN A 311 -4.14 5.04 -23.12
CA ASN A 311 -4.18 5.92 -24.30
C ASN A 311 -2.84 6.64 -24.51
N CYS A 312 -2.15 6.96 -23.42
CA CYS A 312 -0.85 7.66 -23.46
C CYS A 312 0.33 6.74 -23.19
N HIS A 313 0.19 5.78 -22.30
CA HIS A 313 1.21 4.82 -21.89
C HIS A 313 1.06 3.54 -22.70
N ASN A 314 1.51 3.59 -23.95
CA ASN A 314 1.45 2.48 -24.90
C ASN A 314 2.84 2.13 -25.45
N SER A 315 2.92 1.10 -26.30
CA SER A 315 4.17 0.61 -26.92
C SER A 315 4.96 1.68 -27.67
N TYR A 316 4.32 2.77 -28.09
CA TYR A 316 4.95 3.88 -28.82
C TYR A 316 5.21 5.12 -27.96
N THR A 317 5.43 4.93 -26.66
CA THR A 317 5.67 6.05 -25.72
C THR A 317 6.90 5.79 -24.88
N TRP A 318 7.80 6.79 -24.83
CA TRP A 318 9.09 6.66 -24.18
C TRP A 318 9.41 7.79 -23.18
N ASP A 319 10.34 7.53 -22.27
CA ASP A 319 10.77 8.48 -21.26
C ASP A 319 11.84 9.45 -21.78
N SER A 320 11.54 10.74 -21.91
CA SER A 320 12.47 11.77 -22.39
C SER A 320 13.52 12.12 -21.35
N ARG A 321 13.24 11.92 -20.05
CA ARG A 321 14.20 12.31 -18.99
C ARG A 321 15.31 11.31 -18.79
N ASN A 322 15.08 10.05 -19.18
CA ASN A 322 16.00 8.93 -19.01
C ASN A 322 16.46 8.36 -20.37
N ALA A 323 16.16 9.03 -21.48
CA ALA A 323 16.54 8.60 -22.82
C ALA A 323 17.94 9.04 -23.23
N TYR A 324 18.55 8.23 -24.10
CA TYR A 324 19.82 8.45 -24.76
C TYR A 324 19.63 8.47 -26.29
N ALA A 325 20.39 9.31 -26.99
CA ALA A 325 20.44 9.41 -28.44
C ALA A 325 21.29 8.27 -29.06
N GLU A 326 20.95 7.04 -28.71
CA GLU A 326 21.50 5.81 -29.27
C GLU A 326 20.38 4.80 -29.56
N VAL A 327 20.64 3.81 -30.42
CA VAL A 327 19.66 2.75 -30.73
C VAL A 327 19.27 2.02 -29.45
N ASP A 328 17.97 1.81 -29.25
CA ASP A 328 17.38 1.21 -28.04
C ASP A 328 17.62 1.99 -26.73
N GLY A 329 18.18 3.22 -26.82
CA GLY A 329 18.45 4.10 -25.68
C GLY A 329 17.22 4.78 -25.09
N TRP A 330 16.02 4.54 -25.64
CA TRP A 330 14.76 5.14 -25.19
C TRP A 330 14.03 4.21 -24.20
N PRO A 331 13.89 4.57 -22.91
CA PRO A 331 13.14 3.75 -21.96
C PRO A 331 11.65 3.77 -22.27
N SER A 332 11.05 2.60 -22.48
CA SER A 332 9.60 2.50 -22.71
C SER A 332 8.78 2.93 -21.48
N LEU A 333 7.72 3.70 -21.73
CA LEU A 333 6.67 4.08 -20.79
C LEU A 333 5.33 3.42 -21.13
N ASP A 334 5.35 2.35 -21.92
CA ASP A 334 4.23 1.42 -22.08
C ASP A 334 3.67 1.02 -20.70
N LEU A 335 2.34 1.01 -20.54
CA LEU A 335 1.70 0.81 -19.24
C LEU A 335 2.07 -0.55 -18.64
N ARG A 336 2.09 -1.62 -19.45
CA ARG A 336 2.50 -2.97 -19.05
C ARG A 336 3.95 -2.95 -18.56
N THR A 337 4.86 -2.34 -19.32
CA THR A 337 6.28 -2.23 -18.94
C THR A 337 6.47 -1.45 -17.65
N MET A 338 5.87 -0.25 -17.57
CA MET A 338 6.02 0.67 -16.45
C MET A 338 5.45 0.08 -15.15
N VAL A 339 4.22 -0.43 -15.18
CA VAL A 339 3.54 -0.95 -13.97
C VAL A 339 4.29 -2.15 -13.41
N HIS A 340 4.71 -3.10 -14.24
CA HIS A 340 5.49 -4.24 -13.77
C HIS A 340 6.85 -3.81 -13.21
N LYS A 341 7.62 -2.93 -13.88
CA LYS A 341 8.94 -2.51 -13.35
C LYS A 341 8.83 -1.78 -12.02
N ILE A 342 7.79 -0.96 -11.83
CA ILE A 342 7.51 -0.28 -10.57
C ILE A 342 7.21 -1.30 -9.47
N HIS A 343 6.24 -2.19 -9.69
CA HIS A 343 5.79 -3.14 -8.66
C HIS A 343 6.77 -4.29 -8.43
N ALA A 344 7.62 -4.58 -9.40
CA ALA A 344 8.76 -5.48 -9.24
C ALA A 344 9.95 -4.84 -8.54
N GLY A 345 9.91 -3.52 -8.26
CA GLY A 345 10.99 -2.79 -7.60
C GLY A 345 12.33 -2.97 -8.33
N ILE A 346 12.33 -2.90 -9.67
CA ILE A 346 13.49 -3.16 -10.52
C ILE A 346 14.62 -2.19 -10.19
N GLU A 347 15.81 -2.71 -9.95
CA GLU A 347 16.95 -1.89 -9.56
C GLU A 347 17.40 -1.00 -10.72
N GLY A 348 17.63 0.27 -10.44
CA GLY A 348 18.01 1.27 -11.44
C GLY A 348 16.87 1.69 -12.37
N TYR A 349 15.67 1.11 -12.26
CA TYR A 349 14.54 1.58 -13.05
C TYR A 349 14.08 2.96 -12.58
N ALA A 350 14.04 3.89 -13.53
CA ALA A 350 13.53 5.24 -13.33
C ALA A 350 12.51 5.61 -14.41
N ALA A 351 11.51 6.39 -14.02
CA ALA A 351 10.56 7.03 -14.91
C ALA A 351 10.35 8.49 -14.48
N ASP A 352 10.39 9.42 -15.43
CA ASP A 352 10.43 10.87 -15.20
C ASP A 352 11.55 11.30 -14.23
N ALA A 353 12.72 10.66 -14.33
CA ALA A 353 13.88 10.83 -13.44
C ALA A 353 13.63 10.47 -11.95
N TYR A 354 12.54 9.74 -11.67
CA TYR A 354 12.27 9.19 -10.35
C TYR A 354 12.54 7.68 -10.34
N PHE A 355 13.37 7.21 -9.40
CA PHE A 355 13.65 5.79 -9.22
C PHE A 355 12.51 5.11 -8.46
N TYR A 356 12.16 3.88 -8.83
CA TYR A 356 11.06 3.11 -8.23
C TYR A 356 11.51 1.83 -7.50
N GLN A 357 12.81 1.59 -7.39
CA GLN A 357 13.42 0.43 -6.72
C GLN A 357 13.10 0.26 -5.22
N GLN A 358 12.54 1.30 -4.60
CA GLN A 358 12.04 1.33 -3.23
C GLN A 358 10.62 0.76 -3.09
N VAL A 359 9.88 0.60 -4.18
CA VAL A 359 8.57 -0.06 -4.14
C VAL A 359 8.80 -1.53 -3.85
N ARG A 360 8.53 -1.92 -2.61
CA ARG A 360 8.79 -3.26 -2.09
C ARG A 360 7.70 -3.66 -1.10
N PHE A 361 7.24 -4.88 -1.25
CA PHE A 361 6.26 -5.50 -0.38
C PHE A 361 6.95 -6.60 0.44
N PRO A 362 6.58 -6.79 1.71
CA PRO A 362 7.24 -7.77 2.57
C PRO A 362 6.73 -9.21 2.36
N ASP A 363 5.65 -9.41 1.61
CA ASP A 363 4.96 -10.69 1.46
C ASP A 363 4.86 -11.14 -0.01
N TRP A 364 4.17 -12.25 -0.26
CA TRP A 364 4.02 -12.82 -1.61
C TRP A 364 3.23 -11.94 -2.59
N THR A 365 2.54 -10.89 -2.14
CA THR A 365 1.73 -10.04 -3.03
C THR A 365 2.58 -9.44 -4.15
N LEU A 366 3.74 -8.86 -3.80
CA LEU A 366 4.72 -8.28 -4.72
C LEU A 366 6.15 -8.34 -4.12
N GLY A 367 6.42 -9.39 -3.34
CA GLY A 367 7.62 -9.49 -2.53
C GLY A 367 8.86 -9.71 -3.37
N ARG A 368 9.86 -8.83 -3.24
CA ARG A 368 11.18 -9.04 -3.85
C ARG A 368 12.16 -9.50 -2.78
N THR A 369 12.51 -10.78 -2.76
CA THR A 369 13.66 -11.23 -1.99
C THR A 369 14.96 -11.05 -2.78
N PRO A 370 16.09 -10.83 -2.09
CA PRO A 370 17.40 -10.98 -2.71
C PRO A 370 17.58 -12.42 -3.20
N ARG A 371 18.53 -12.59 -4.13
CA ARG A 371 18.99 -13.89 -4.60
C ARG A 371 19.29 -14.79 -3.38
N PRO A 372 18.76 -16.02 -3.30
CA PRO A 372 19.14 -16.94 -2.24
C PRO A 372 20.65 -17.16 -2.28
N SER A 373 21.30 -17.11 -1.12
CA SER A 373 22.70 -17.52 -0.97
C SER A 373 22.77 -18.70 -0.01
N PRO A 374 23.85 -19.50 -0.04
CA PRO A 374 24.07 -20.57 0.93
C PRO A 374 24.02 -20.09 2.39
N ASP A 375 24.28 -18.80 2.65
CA ASP A 375 24.25 -18.18 3.97
C ASP A 375 22.87 -17.58 4.34
N ILE A 376 21.96 -17.42 3.36
CA ILE A 376 20.61 -16.85 3.55
C ILE A 376 19.58 -17.75 2.85
N PRO A 377 19.22 -18.90 3.44
CA PRO A 377 18.14 -19.73 2.94
C PRO A 377 16.81 -19.16 3.43
N TYR A 378 16.19 -18.25 2.66
CA TYR A 378 14.76 -17.99 2.85
C TYR A 378 13.95 -18.94 1.96
N PRO A 379 13.04 -19.77 2.52
CA PRO A 379 12.41 -20.82 1.72
C PRO A 379 11.17 -20.39 0.90
N ASN A 380 10.57 -19.21 1.07
CA ASN A 380 9.13 -19.07 0.74
C ASN A 380 8.61 -17.75 0.13
N SER A 381 9.46 -16.81 -0.31
CA SER A 381 8.98 -15.63 -1.06
C SER A 381 9.40 -15.73 -2.53
N PRO A 382 8.51 -16.10 -3.45
CA PRO A 382 8.83 -16.46 -4.83
C PRO A 382 9.15 -15.26 -5.75
N GLY A 383 9.64 -14.15 -5.21
CA GLY A 383 9.73 -12.91 -5.97
C GLY A 383 8.35 -12.32 -6.29
N VAL A 384 8.32 -11.36 -7.21
CA VAL A 384 7.11 -10.64 -7.65
C VAL A 384 6.33 -11.57 -8.59
N ALA A 385 5.65 -12.56 -8.00
CA ALA A 385 5.10 -13.71 -8.71
C ALA A 385 3.58 -13.87 -8.53
N ASN A 386 2.93 -13.11 -7.65
CA ASN A 386 1.47 -13.17 -7.51
C ASN A 386 0.79 -12.35 -8.63
N CYS A 387 0.64 -12.96 -9.80
CA CYS A 387 -0.01 -12.35 -10.96
C CYS A 387 -1.47 -11.95 -10.66
N THR A 388 -2.15 -12.71 -9.79
CA THR A 388 -3.55 -12.46 -9.40
C THR A 388 -3.75 -11.24 -8.51
N SER A 389 -2.68 -10.59 -8.03
CA SER A 389 -2.80 -9.27 -7.36
C SER A 389 -3.35 -8.19 -8.31
N CYS A 390 -3.04 -8.29 -9.61
CA CYS A 390 -3.52 -7.34 -10.62
C CYS A 390 -4.42 -8.03 -11.66
N HIS A 391 -4.07 -9.24 -12.09
CA HIS A 391 -4.80 -9.94 -13.12
C HIS A 391 -5.93 -10.78 -12.52
N VAL A 392 -7.01 -10.12 -12.09
CA VAL A 392 -8.24 -10.74 -11.56
C VAL A 392 -9.33 -10.83 -12.64
N TYR A 393 -10.10 -11.93 -12.70
CA TYR A 393 -11.33 -12.02 -13.49
C TYR A 393 -12.55 -12.29 -12.60
N SER A 394 -13.72 -11.87 -13.07
CA SER A 394 -15.02 -12.09 -12.41
C SER A 394 -15.67 -13.44 -12.74
N ASP A 395 -15.21 -14.15 -13.77
CA ASP A 395 -15.90 -15.33 -14.34
C ASP A 395 -14.94 -16.53 -14.51
N SER A 396 -15.44 -17.74 -14.22
CA SER A 396 -14.68 -19.00 -14.10
C SER A 396 -14.11 -19.58 -15.41
N ASP A 397 -14.52 -19.06 -16.57
CA ASP A 397 -14.29 -19.71 -17.87
C ASP A 397 -13.27 -18.97 -18.78
N ALA A 398 -12.65 -17.89 -18.29
CA ALA A 398 -11.67 -17.11 -19.06
C ALA A 398 -10.24 -17.61 -18.84
N THR A 399 -9.52 -17.94 -19.93
CA THR A 399 -8.06 -18.06 -19.88
C THR A 399 -7.44 -16.69 -19.66
N TYR A 400 -6.66 -16.53 -18.60
CA TYR A 400 -6.07 -15.23 -18.29
C TYR A 400 -5.17 -14.73 -19.42
N ALA A 401 -5.17 -13.42 -19.70
CA ALA A 401 -4.28 -12.84 -20.70
C ALA A 401 -2.78 -13.12 -20.43
N TRP A 402 -2.39 -13.29 -19.15
CA TRP A 402 -1.04 -13.67 -18.75
C TRP A 402 -0.76 -15.18 -18.80
N GLN A 403 -1.81 -16.02 -18.89
CA GLN A 403 -1.71 -17.48 -19.04
C GLN A 403 -1.74 -17.94 -20.50
N ARG A 404 -1.64 -17.01 -21.46
CA ARG A 404 -1.71 -17.32 -22.89
C ARG A 404 -0.68 -18.40 -23.25
N PRO A 405 -1.04 -19.36 -24.13
CA PRO A 405 -0.12 -20.39 -24.60
C PRO A 405 1.12 -19.83 -25.31
N ASN A 406 1.11 -18.58 -25.77
CA ASN A 406 2.26 -17.90 -26.36
C ASN A 406 2.66 -16.73 -25.45
N PRO A 407 3.79 -16.82 -24.72
CA PRO A 407 4.25 -15.71 -23.90
C PRO A 407 4.68 -14.55 -24.79
N ASP A 408 4.29 -13.36 -24.37
CA ASP A 408 4.72 -12.10 -24.94
C ASP A 408 6.14 -11.77 -24.43
N PRO A 409 7.15 -11.76 -25.31
CA PRO A 409 8.53 -11.55 -24.88
C PRO A 409 8.77 -10.21 -24.18
N GLU A 410 8.06 -9.15 -24.59
CA GLU A 410 8.20 -7.82 -23.98
C GLU A 410 7.64 -7.82 -22.55
N GLY A 411 6.51 -8.49 -22.35
CA GLY A 411 5.93 -8.71 -21.02
C GLY A 411 6.88 -9.45 -20.09
N CYS A 412 7.51 -10.53 -20.56
CA CYS A 412 8.47 -11.32 -19.78
C CYS A 412 9.76 -10.54 -19.46
N ALA A 413 10.34 -9.88 -20.48
CA ALA A 413 11.59 -9.11 -20.35
C ALA A 413 11.47 -7.92 -19.40
N THR A 414 10.25 -7.48 -19.11
CA THR A 414 9.98 -6.40 -18.16
C THR A 414 10.47 -6.74 -16.75
N CYS A 415 10.24 -7.97 -16.29
CA CYS A 415 10.71 -8.46 -14.99
C CYS A 415 12.00 -9.27 -15.11
N HIS A 416 12.20 -9.97 -16.23
CA HIS A 416 13.36 -10.84 -16.47
C HIS A 416 14.49 -10.19 -17.28
N GLY A 417 14.61 -8.87 -17.20
CA GLY A 417 15.67 -8.09 -17.83
C GLY A 417 16.75 -7.62 -16.85
N LYS A 418 17.69 -6.81 -17.36
CA LYS A 418 18.74 -6.15 -16.56
C LYS A 418 18.15 -5.39 -15.35
N GLY A 419 18.67 -5.64 -14.15
CA GLY A 419 18.19 -5.05 -12.89
C GLY A 419 16.98 -5.77 -12.26
N GLY A 420 16.39 -6.74 -12.97
CA GLY A 420 15.26 -7.56 -12.54
C GLY A 420 15.62 -8.94 -12.01
N VAL A 421 14.73 -9.91 -12.20
CA VAL A 421 14.97 -11.33 -11.87
C VAL A 421 15.64 -11.97 -13.07
N VAL A 422 16.97 -12.02 -13.06
CA VAL A 422 17.74 -12.69 -14.11
C VAL A 422 17.44 -14.19 -14.02
N PHE A 423 17.07 -14.81 -15.14
CA PHE A 423 17.00 -16.28 -15.21
C PHE A 423 18.36 -16.82 -14.79
N TRP A 424 18.39 -17.92 -14.03
CA TRP A 424 19.64 -18.51 -13.56
C TRP A 424 20.73 -18.51 -14.64
N GLU A 425 21.78 -17.70 -14.46
CA GLU A 425 23.02 -17.90 -15.19
C GLU A 425 23.63 -19.17 -14.60
N ALA A 426 23.50 -20.28 -15.32
CA ALA A 426 24.18 -21.50 -14.95
C ALA A 426 25.68 -21.25 -15.03
N GLU A 427 26.39 -21.55 -13.94
CA GLU A 427 27.84 -21.60 -13.96
C GLU A 427 28.28 -22.85 -14.75
N PRO A 428 29.47 -22.84 -15.39
CA PRO A 428 29.94 -23.95 -16.24
C PRO A 428 29.99 -25.34 -15.58
N ASP A 429 29.93 -25.40 -14.24
CA ASP A 429 29.91 -26.60 -13.42
C ASP A 429 28.51 -27.07 -13.01
N ASP A 430 27.44 -26.34 -13.39
CA ASP A 430 26.07 -26.75 -13.17
C ASP A 430 25.76 -28.04 -13.99
N PRO A 431 25.22 -29.10 -13.37
CA PRO A 431 24.84 -30.33 -14.09
C PRO A 431 23.86 -30.10 -15.24
N ASP A 432 23.10 -29.01 -15.22
CA ASP A 432 22.16 -28.61 -16.26
C ASP A 432 22.69 -27.46 -17.15
N TYR A 433 23.97 -27.08 -17.07
CA TYR A 433 24.58 -25.96 -17.81
C TYR A 433 24.29 -26.00 -19.31
N GLU A 434 24.39 -27.17 -19.95
CA GLU A 434 24.15 -27.30 -21.39
C GLU A 434 22.66 -27.13 -21.76
N TYR A 435 21.74 -27.47 -20.85
CA TYR A 435 20.31 -27.21 -21.00
C TYR A 435 19.98 -25.74 -20.75
N ILE A 436 20.48 -25.18 -19.64
CA ILE A 436 20.24 -23.80 -19.21
C ILE A 436 20.83 -22.79 -20.19
N SER A 437 22.07 -23.01 -20.66
CA SER A 437 22.72 -22.16 -21.67
C SER A 437 22.00 -22.18 -23.03
N ARG A 438 21.42 -23.32 -23.43
CA ARG A 438 20.56 -23.42 -24.63
C ARG A 438 19.24 -22.66 -24.47
N THR A 439 18.69 -22.57 -23.26
CA THR A 439 17.53 -21.70 -22.95
C THR A 439 17.89 -20.21 -22.91
N TYR A 440 19.14 -19.83 -22.70
CA TYR A 440 19.58 -18.44 -22.89
C TYR A 440 19.63 -18.05 -24.37
N ASP A 441 19.79 -19.03 -25.25
CA ASP A 441 19.87 -18.89 -26.71
C ASP A 441 18.50 -18.66 -27.39
N CYS A 442 17.41 -18.51 -26.61
CA CYS A 442 16.08 -18.19 -27.15
C CYS A 442 16.00 -16.82 -27.84
N GLY A 443 17.05 -15.99 -27.77
CA GLY A 443 17.17 -14.75 -28.57
C GLY A 443 16.02 -13.76 -28.37
N TYR A 444 15.46 -13.67 -27.16
CA TYR A 444 14.24 -12.91 -26.84
C TYR A 444 12.95 -13.41 -27.54
N ASP A 445 12.96 -14.57 -28.19
CA ASP A 445 11.74 -15.26 -28.63
C ASP A 445 11.33 -16.32 -27.60
N CYS A 446 10.81 -15.85 -26.46
CA CYS A 446 10.30 -16.72 -25.39
C CYS A 446 9.24 -17.72 -25.89
N SER A 447 8.50 -17.33 -26.94
CA SER A 447 7.43 -18.13 -27.53
C SER A 447 7.95 -19.31 -28.35
N SER A 448 9.21 -19.30 -28.78
CA SER A 448 9.83 -20.46 -29.44
C SER A 448 10.01 -21.65 -28.49
N CYS A 449 10.16 -21.40 -27.19
CA CYS A 449 10.42 -22.42 -26.18
C CYS A 449 9.23 -22.69 -25.26
N HIS A 450 8.52 -21.66 -24.81
CA HIS A 450 7.46 -21.77 -23.80
C HIS A 450 6.06 -21.76 -24.42
N GLY A 451 5.19 -22.70 -24.04
CA GLY A 451 3.79 -22.69 -24.43
C GLY A 451 3.14 -24.03 -24.72
N GLY A 452 1.92 -24.00 -25.27
CA GLY A 452 1.21 -25.21 -25.71
C GLY A 452 1.79 -25.84 -26.99
N GLY A 453 1.46 -27.12 -27.25
CA GLY A 453 1.78 -27.79 -28.52
C GLY A 453 3.11 -28.57 -28.56
N GLN A 454 3.85 -28.48 -29.66
CA GLN A 454 5.15 -29.17 -29.89
C GLN A 454 6.36 -28.40 -29.32
N ARG A 455 6.14 -27.39 -28.49
CA ARG A 455 7.22 -26.58 -27.91
C ARG A 455 8.08 -27.40 -26.92
N PRO A 456 9.38 -27.08 -26.80
CA PRO A 456 10.29 -27.75 -25.86
C PRO A 456 9.80 -27.67 -24.41
N ILE A 457 9.26 -26.51 -24.00
CA ILE A 457 8.80 -26.25 -22.64
C ILE A 457 7.28 -26.06 -22.66
N LYS A 458 6.56 -27.05 -22.16
CA LYS A 458 5.07 -27.08 -22.17
C LYS A 458 4.40 -26.25 -21.07
N HIS A 459 5.20 -25.63 -20.21
CA HIS A 459 4.75 -24.89 -19.04
C HIS A 459 4.63 -23.38 -19.35
N ASN A 460 3.62 -22.74 -18.76
CA ASN A 460 3.36 -21.30 -18.87
C ASN A 460 3.85 -20.55 -17.62
N ALA A 461 3.61 -19.24 -17.56
CA ALA A 461 4.01 -18.40 -16.42
C ALA A 461 3.38 -18.87 -15.09
N ASP A 462 2.15 -19.42 -15.12
CA ASP A 462 1.45 -19.91 -13.92
C ASP A 462 2.23 -21.04 -13.23
N TYR A 463 2.70 -22.02 -14.01
CA TYR A 463 3.52 -23.12 -13.50
C TYR A 463 4.81 -22.63 -12.85
N TYR A 464 5.56 -21.73 -13.50
CA TYR A 464 6.86 -21.27 -12.98
C TYR A 464 6.74 -20.30 -11.82
N HIS A 465 5.68 -19.49 -11.77
CA HIS A 465 5.40 -18.58 -10.67
C HIS A 465 4.61 -19.24 -9.53
N ASN A 466 4.18 -20.49 -9.74
CA ASN A 466 3.39 -21.29 -8.83
C ASN A 466 2.11 -20.58 -8.31
N VAL A 467 1.42 -19.84 -9.19
CA VAL A 467 0.31 -18.96 -8.78
C VAL A 467 -0.91 -19.80 -8.40
N ALA A 468 -1.37 -20.68 -9.30
CA ALA A 468 -2.54 -21.53 -9.06
C ALA A 468 -2.37 -22.43 -7.82
N GLU A 469 -1.27 -23.17 -7.69
CA GLU A 469 -1.02 -24.03 -6.53
C GLU A 469 -1.01 -23.23 -5.22
N ARG A 470 -0.41 -22.03 -5.22
CA ARG A 470 -0.35 -21.21 -4.01
C ARG A 470 -1.71 -20.58 -3.68
N GLN A 471 -2.52 -20.23 -4.67
CA GLN A 471 -3.92 -19.84 -4.46
C GLN A 471 -4.74 -21.00 -3.90
N GLU A 472 -4.57 -22.22 -4.42
CA GLU A 472 -5.22 -23.43 -3.89
C GLU A 472 -4.80 -23.71 -2.44
N ARG A 473 -3.51 -23.55 -2.12
CA ARG A 473 -3.01 -23.68 -0.74
C ARG A 473 -3.59 -22.65 0.22
N LEU A 474 -3.72 -21.39 -0.22
CA LEU A 474 -4.39 -20.36 0.59
C LEU A 474 -5.88 -20.66 0.75
N ALA A 475 -6.55 -21.09 -0.32
CA ALA A 475 -7.95 -21.51 -0.26
C ALA A 475 -8.14 -22.67 0.72
N LEU A 476 -7.26 -23.69 0.67
CA LEU A 476 -7.27 -24.81 1.60
C LEU A 476 -7.07 -24.36 3.06
N SER A 477 -6.09 -23.48 3.30
CA SER A 477 -5.85 -22.91 4.63
C SER A 477 -7.08 -22.16 5.18
N ARG A 478 -7.82 -21.47 4.30
CA ARG A 478 -9.06 -20.75 4.63
C ARG A 478 -10.27 -21.66 4.77
N GLN A 479 -10.23 -22.91 4.30
CA GLN A 479 -11.28 -23.90 4.53
C GLN A 479 -11.18 -24.54 5.92
N HIS A 480 -9.98 -24.57 6.50
CA HIS A 480 -9.77 -25.09 7.84
C HIS A 480 -10.04 -24.00 8.89
N VAL A 481 -10.90 -24.32 9.86
CA VAL A 481 -11.27 -23.42 10.94
C VAL A 481 -11.04 -24.13 12.26
N MET A 482 -10.19 -23.55 13.09
CA MET A 482 -10.00 -24.02 14.45
C MET A 482 -11.04 -23.41 15.40
N GLU A 483 -11.43 -24.13 16.43
CA GLU A 483 -12.39 -23.66 17.44
C GLU A 483 -12.00 -24.10 18.85
N VAL A 484 -12.05 -23.16 19.80
CA VAL A 484 -12.00 -23.47 21.24
C VAL A 484 -13.42 -23.68 21.74
N THR A 485 -13.74 -24.89 22.20
CA THR A 485 -15.10 -25.25 22.64
C THR A 485 -15.26 -25.20 24.15
N ARG A 486 -14.18 -25.41 24.90
CA ARG A 486 -14.19 -25.32 26.38
C ARG A 486 -12.80 -25.03 26.93
N VAL A 487 -12.76 -24.29 28.03
CA VAL A 487 -11.54 -24.04 28.80
C VAL A 487 -11.82 -24.29 30.26
N GLU A 488 -10.92 -24.99 30.93
CA GLU A 488 -11.05 -25.30 32.34
C GLU A 488 -9.78 -24.96 33.12
N ASN A 489 -9.96 -24.56 34.38
CA ASN A 489 -8.87 -24.32 35.33
C ASN A 489 -7.81 -23.32 34.84
N ALA A 490 -8.19 -22.39 33.95
CA ALA A 490 -7.32 -21.31 33.52
C ALA A 490 -7.22 -20.24 34.62
N VAL A 491 -6.45 -20.53 35.66
CA VAL A 491 -6.19 -19.63 36.79
C VAL A 491 -4.86 -19.95 37.48
N ALA A 492 -4.29 -18.96 38.15
CA ALA A 492 -3.05 -19.06 38.91
C ALA A 492 -2.99 -20.34 39.78
N GLY A 493 -1.86 -21.04 39.70
CA GLY A 493 -1.58 -22.26 40.46
C GLY A 493 -2.29 -23.52 39.96
N GLN A 494 -3.15 -23.43 38.95
CA GLN A 494 -3.81 -24.58 38.32
C GLN A 494 -3.23 -24.84 36.93
N ARG A 495 -3.33 -26.10 36.48
CA ARG A 495 -3.01 -26.52 35.11
C ARG A 495 -4.26 -26.40 34.24
N PRO A 496 -4.26 -25.49 33.25
CA PRO A 496 -5.39 -25.36 32.33
C PRO A 496 -5.63 -26.62 31.50
N VAL A 497 -6.88 -26.83 31.13
CA VAL A 497 -7.29 -27.80 30.10
C VAL A 497 -8.05 -27.04 29.03
N VAL A 498 -7.62 -27.14 27.77
CA VAL A 498 -8.29 -26.53 26.64
C VAL A 498 -8.86 -27.63 25.75
N THR A 499 -10.15 -27.53 25.48
CA THR A 499 -10.86 -28.40 24.55
C THR A 499 -11.04 -27.66 23.22
N TRP A 500 -10.58 -28.25 22.13
CA TRP A 500 -10.54 -27.63 20.82
C TRP A 500 -10.83 -28.63 19.71
N ARG A 501 -11.15 -28.12 18.52
CA ARG A 501 -11.44 -28.92 17.31
C ARG A 501 -11.10 -28.16 16.04
N VAL A 502 -11.06 -28.87 14.91
CA VAL A 502 -10.84 -28.31 13.58
C VAL A 502 -11.94 -28.78 12.66
N SER A 503 -12.52 -27.87 11.89
CA SER A 503 -13.41 -28.20 10.77
C SER A 503 -12.77 -27.89 9.44
N LYS A 504 -13.08 -28.69 8.41
CA LYS A 504 -12.82 -28.41 7.00
C LYS A 504 -14.15 -28.41 6.26
N ASN A 505 -14.52 -27.30 5.61
CA ASN A 505 -15.82 -27.16 4.93
C ASN A 505 -17.01 -27.55 5.82
N ASP A 506 -17.01 -27.03 7.05
CA ASP A 506 -18.04 -27.28 8.08
C ASP A 506 -18.14 -28.73 8.61
N GLU A 507 -17.25 -29.63 8.21
CA GLU A 507 -17.13 -30.98 8.77
C GLU A 507 -15.95 -31.08 9.73
N TYR A 508 -16.16 -31.60 10.94
CA TYR A 508 -15.10 -31.75 11.93
C TYR A 508 -14.15 -32.90 11.60
N LEU A 509 -12.85 -32.64 11.70
CA LEU A 509 -11.80 -33.60 11.44
C LEU A 509 -11.57 -34.49 12.66
N ASP A 510 -11.24 -35.76 12.41
CA ASP A 510 -10.68 -36.65 13.43
C ASP A 510 -9.20 -36.30 13.64
N LEU A 511 -8.89 -35.69 14.78
CA LEU A 511 -7.56 -35.18 15.11
C LEU A 511 -6.56 -36.27 15.51
N PHE A 512 -7.04 -37.50 15.73
CA PHE A 512 -6.26 -38.65 16.19
C PHE A 512 -6.06 -39.69 15.09
N SER A 513 -6.36 -39.30 13.86
CA SER A 513 -6.06 -40.01 12.62
C SER A 513 -5.27 -39.05 11.72
N GLY A 514 -4.27 -39.50 10.96
CA GLY A 514 -3.44 -38.64 10.11
C GLY A 514 -2.47 -39.43 9.25
N GLU A 515 -1.74 -38.80 8.33
CA GLU A 515 -0.77 -39.50 7.46
C GLU A 515 0.31 -40.25 8.29
N HIS A 516 0.62 -39.73 9.48
CA HIS A 516 1.51 -40.34 10.46
C HIS A 516 0.79 -40.94 11.68
N GLY A 517 -0.54 -41.12 11.61
CA GLY A 517 -1.34 -41.74 12.67
C GLY A 517 -1.88 -40.78 13.74
N SER A 518 -1.59 -39.48 13.66
CA SER A 518 -2.17 -38.40 14.48
C SER A 518 -1.80 -37.03 13.88
N PHE A 519 -2.65 -36.01 14.05
CA PHE A 519 -2.30 -34.60 13.76
C PHE A 519 -1.64 -33.89 14.97
N LEU A 520 -1.41 -34.61 16.06
CA LEU A 520 -0.74 -34.13 17.27
C LEU A 520 0.78 -34.28 17.16
N PHE A 521 1.51 -33.45 17.90
CA PHE A 521 2.96 -33.57 17.98
C PHE A 521 3.35 -34.89 18.67
N THR A 522 4.32 -35.60 18.10
CA THR A 522 4.79 -36.91 18.62
C THR A 522 6.24 -36.92 19.09
N ASP A 523 7.02 -35.93 18.65
CA ASP A 523 8.43 -35.81 19.03
C ASP A 523 8.60 -35.07 20.35
N GLU A 524 9.81 -35.10 20.91
CA GLU A 524 10.12 -34.40 22.15
C GLU A 524 9.74 -32.91 22.05
N LYS A 525 8.95 -32.40 23.00
CA LYS A 525 8.38 -31.03 22.93
C LYS A 525 9.41 -29.91 22.79
N ASP A 526 10.67 -30.13 23.20
CA ASP A 526 11.76 -29.17 23.05
C ASP A 526 12.33 -29.09 21.62
N GLN A 527 11.95 -30.03 20.76
CA GLN A 527 12.26 -30.08 19.32
C GLN A 527 11.17 -29.47 18.45
N PHE A 528 10.05 -29.02 19.04
CA PHE A 528 8.94 -28.41 18.31
C PHE A 528 9.40 -27.25 17.41
N ASP A 529 9.07 -27.35 16.12
CA ASP A 529 9.17 -26.24 15.16
C ASP A 529 7.79 -25.72 14.77
N GLU A 530 7.73 -24.46 14.34
CA GLU A 530 6.50 -23.79 13.94
C GLU A 530 5.89 -24.46 12.70
N GLY A 531 4.75 -25.14 12.87
CA GLY A 531 4.06 -25.85 11.79
C GLY A 531 4.02 -27.37 11.95
N ASP A 532 4.67 -27.93 12.97
CA ASP A 532 4.63 -29.38 13.21
C ASP A 532 3.31 -29.84 13.85
N ALA A 533 2.70 -28.96 14.68
CA ALA A 533 1.46 -29.25 15.38
C ALA A 533 0.77 -27.97 15.85
N VAL A 534 -0.43 -28.13 16.43
CA VAL A 534 -1.18 -27.04 17.07
C VAL A 534 -0.49 -26.63 18.38
N ARG A 535 -0.30 -25.32 18.57
CA ARG A 535 0.11 -24.69 19.83
C ARG A 535 -1.06 -23.94 20.43
N LEU A 536 -1.22 -24.05 21.74
CA LEU A 536 -2.23 -23.34 22.52
C LEU A 536 -1.54 -22.30 23.40
N GLY A 537 -2.16 -21.13 23.53
CA GLY A 537 -1.68 -20.06 24.39
C GLY A 537 -2.78 -19.54 25.30
N ILE A 538 -2.48 -19.28 26.57
CA ILE A 538 -3.39 -18.58 27.49
C ILE A 538 -2.77 -17.25 27.89
N GLY A 539 -3.52 -16.17 27.71
CA GLY A 539 -3.09 -14.83 28.09
C GLY A 539 -4.14 -14.04 28.85
N TRP A 540 -3.75 -12.87 29.35
CA TRP A 540 -4.57 -12.03 30.21
C TRP A 540 -4.17 -10.55 30.17
N GLY A 541 -5.04 -9.70 30.71
CA GLY A 541 -4.73 -8.28 30.86
C GLY A 541 -5.70 -7.53 31.74
N HIS A 542 -5.98 -6.28 31.38
CA HIS A 542 -6.86 -5.38 32.12
C HIS A 542 -8.01 -4.95 31.23
N LYS A 543 -9.24 -5.04 31.76
CA LYS A 543 -10.46 -4.70 31.01
C LYS A 543 -10.48 -5.45 29.67
N GLU A 544 -10.51 -4.77 28.53
CA GLU A 544 -10.60 -5.39 27.19
C GLU A 544 -9.25 -5.51 26.45
N ASP A 545 -8.12 -5.21 27.09
CA ASP A 545 -6.79 -5.29 26.46
C ASP A 545 -5.82 -6.16 27.25
N TRP A 546 -4.80 -6.63 26.55
CA TRP A 546 -3.90 -7.68 27.03
C TRP A 546 -2.50 -7.15 27.30
N THR A 547 -1.82 -7.80 28.25
CA THR A 547 -0.44 -7.46 28.62
C THR A 547 0.42 -8.70 28.86
N ASN A 548 -0.22 -9.84 29.20
CA ASN A 548 0.45 -11.09 29.57
C ASN A 548 1.48 -10.89 30.69
N GLN A 549 1.21 -9.94 31.59
CA GLN A 549 2.07 -9.60 32.72
C GLN A 549 2.35 -10.85 33.58
N GLY A 550 3.61 -11.04 33.96
CA GLY A 550 4.03 -12.18 34.79
C GLY A 550 4.68 -13.31 34.01
N ILE A 551 4.62 -13.27 32.67
CA ILE A 551 5.39 -14.14 31.81
C ILE A 551 6.77 -13.50 31.65
N GLY A 552 7.78 -14.16 32.20
CA GLY A 552 9.16 -13.66 32.23
C GLY A 552 9.71 -13.46 30.81
N PRO A 553 10.74 -12.60 30.66
CA PRO A 553 11.33 -12.38 29.36
C PRO A 553 11.91 -13.68 28.80
N ARG A 554 11.76 -13.88 27.48
CA ARG A 554 12.52 -14.92 26.78
C ARG A 554 14.02 -14.68 26.98
N SER A 555 14.84 -15.69 26.71
CA SER A 555 16.31 -15.54 26.68
C SER A 555 16.78 -14.40 25.75
N SER A 556 16.00 -14.06 24.72
CA SER A 556 16.24 -12.94 23.82
C SER A 556 15.87 -11.56 24.38
N GLY A 557 15.29 -11.50 25.59
CA GLY A 557 14.81 -10.28 26.23
C GLY A 557 13.43 -9.80 25.81
N ALA A 558 12.75 -10.51 24.89
CA ALA A 558 11.39 -10.20 24.45
C ALA A 558 10.36 -10.56 25.53
N MET A 559 9.23 -9.84 25.57
CA MET A 559 8.14 -10.04 26.53
C MET A 559 6.78 -9.85 25.87
N GLY A 560 5.71 -10.28 26.55
CA GLY A 560 4.32 -10.09 26.12
C GLY A 560 3.68 -11.32 25.48
N ASP A 561 4.37 -12.45 25.46
CA ASP A 561 3.86 -13.72 24.94
C ASP A 561 2.76 -14.33 25.82
N PRO A 562 1.78 -15.05 25.25
CA PRO A 562 0.91 -15.95 26.00
C PRO A 562 1.69 -17.07 26.69
N PHE A 563 1.06 -17.68 27.70
CA PHE A 563 1.57 -18.90 28.32
C PHE A 563 1.25 -20.07 27.38
N HIS A 564 2.26 -20.68 26.78
CA HIS A 564 2.08 -21.67 25.70
C HIS A 564 2.15 -23.12 26.15
N GLU A 565 1.48 -23.99 25.41
CA GLU A 565 1.58 -25.44 25.45
C GLU A 565 1.44 -26.01 24.04
N VAL A 566 2.17 -27.07 23.73
CA VAL A 566 2.06 -27.79 22.45
C VAL A 566 1.03 -28.91 22.61
N ALA A 567 0.15 -29.08 21.62
CA ALA A 567 -0.74 -30.23 21.55
C ALA A 567 0.07 -31.48 21.21
N HIS A 568 0.44 -32.24 22.24
CA HIS A 568 1.29 -33.42 22.16
C HIS A 568 0.50 -34.68 22.50
N VAL A 569 0.92 -35.83 21.97
CA VAL A 569 0.26 -37.13 22.25
C VAL A 569 0.21 -37.48 23.74
N ASP A 570 1.16 -36.99 24.55
CA ASP A 570 1.20 -37.29 26.00
C ASP A 570 0.26 -36.43 26.85
N ASN A 571 -0.13 -35.25 26.36
CA ASN A 571 -0.94 -34.30 27.13
C ASN A 571 -2.31 -34.01 26.48
N THR A 572 -2.60 -34.65 25.34
CA THR A 572 -3.81 -34.44 24.57
C THR A 572 -4.57 -35.74 24.39
N ILE A 573 -5.83 -35.77 24.81
CA ILE A 573 -6.70 -36.94 24.71
C ILE A 573 -7.94 -36.65 23.86
N PRO A 574 -8.51 -37.67 23.19
CA PRO A 574 -9.74 -37.50 22.41
C PRO A 574 -10.95 -37.22 23.30
N GLY A 575 -11.84 -36.38 22.80
CA GLY A 575 -13.22 -36.25 23.28
C GLY A 575 -14.05 -37.49 22.92
N GLN A 576 -15.37 -37.41 23.14
CA GLN A 576 -16.26 -38.56 22.96
C GLN A 576 -16.35 -39.09 21.52
N ASP A 577 -16.14 -38.24 20.52
CA ASP A 577 -16.29 -38.55 19.10
C ASP A 577 -14.99 -38.43 18.29
N GLN A 578 -13.83 -38.29 18.97
CA GLN A 578 -12.49 -38.09 18.37
C GLN A 578 -12.31 -36.81 17.52
N THR A 579 -13.38 -36.04 17.30
CA THR A 579 -13.31 -34.75 16.58
C THR A 579 -12.86 -33.59 17.45
N THR A 580 -12.74 -33.84 18.76
CA THR A 580 -12.36 -32.87 19.78
C THR A 580 -11.11 -33.36 20.50
N ALA A 581 -10.16 -32.46 20.71
CA ALA A 581 -8.93 -32.70 21.46
C ALA A 581 -8.95 -31.93 22.79
N LEU A 582 -8.59 -32.62 23.87
CA LEU A 582 -8.47 -32.03 25.21
C LEU A 582 -6.99 -31.97 25.58
N THR A 583 -6.37 -30.79 25.47
CA THR A 583 -4.96 -30.58 25.78
C THR A 583 -4.80 -30.00 27.19
N THR A 584 -4.01 -30.68 28.01
CA THR A 584 -3.67 -30.24 29.37
C THR A 584 -2.29 -29.57 29.38
N PHE A 585 -2.21 -28.41 30.02
CA PHE A 585 -0.95 -27.70 30.21
C PHE A 585 -0.10 -28.38 31.28
N ASP A 586 1.20 -28.54 31.01
CA ASP A 586 2.14 -29.24 31.90
C ASP A 586 2.49 -28.42 33.13
N LEU A 587 2.42 -27.09 33.01
CA LEU A 587 2.78 -26.16 34.06
C LEU A 587 1.56 -25.35 34.53
N PRO A 588 1.46 -25.06 35.84
CA PRO A 588 0.40 -24.21 36.34
C PRO A 588 0.58 -22.75 35.89
N LEU A 589 -0.53 -22.03 35.73
CA LEU A 589 -0.45 -20.60 35.39
C LEU A 589 0.18 -19.79 36.54
N PRO A 590 0.89 -18.69 36.22
CA PRO A 590 1.54 -17.84 37.22
C PRO A 590 0.55 -16.99 38.01
N GLU A 591 1.01 -16.40 39.12
CA GLU A 591 0.19 -15.61 40.06
C GLU A 591 -0.67 -14.53 39.38
N PRO A 592 -0.16 -13.75 38.39
CA PRO A 592 -0.98 -12.72 37.74
C PRO A 592 -2.22 -13.25 37.00
N ALA A 593 -2.34 -14.54 36.71
CA ALA A 593 -3.53 -15.15 36.11
C ALA A 593 -4.66 -15.39 37.14
N TYR A 594 -4.99 -14.42 37.98
CA TYR A 594 -5.97 -14.59 39.06
C TYR A 594 -7.43 -14.72 38.57
N SER A 595 -8.27 -15.32 39.41
CA SER A 595 -9.68 -15.60 39.09
C SER A 595 -10.49 -14.32 38.83
N GLY A 596 -11.38 -14.35 37.84
CA GLY A 596 -12.21 -13.22 37.40
C GLY A 596 -11.51 -12.27 36.44
N ARG A 597 -10.20 -12.42 36.21
CA ARG A 597 -9.45 -11.60 35.25
C ARG A 597 -9.88 -11.92 33.82
N ASN A 598 -9.98 -10.90 32.98
CA ASN A 598 -10.22 -11.09 31.55
C ASN A 598 -8.97 -11.69 30.89
N GLY A 599 -9.19 -12.78 30.17
CA GLY A 599 -8.17 -13.51 29.45
C GLY A 599 -8.62 -13.98 28.08
N PHE A 600 -7.76 -14.76 27.45
CA PHE A 600 -8.03 -15.40 26.18
C PHE A 600 -7.31 -16.73 26.10
N VAL A 601 -7.80 -17.59 25.21
CA VAL A 601 -7.08 -18.73 24.67
C VAL A 601 -6.87 -18.50 23.18
N ILE A 602 -5.63 -18.62 22.73
CA ILE A 602 -5.27 -18.66 21.32
C ILE A 602 -4.90 -20.09 20.94
N ILE A 603 -5.32 -20.52 19.76
CA ILE A 603 -4.86 -21.73 19.10
C ILE A 603 -4.24 -21.30 17.77
N GLU A 604 -3.02 -21.76 17.53
CA GLU A 604 -2.17 -21.32 16.43
C GLU A 604 -1.32 -22.48 15.91
N PHE A 605 -0.80 -22.31 14.70
CA PHE A 605 -0.13 -23.36 13.94
C PHE A 605 -0.99 -24.57 13.66
N GLY A 606 -0.42 -25.47 12.86
CA GLY A 606 -0.95 -26.79 12.58
C GLY A 606 -0.02 -27.50 11.60
N PRO A 607 -0.14 -28.83 11.51
CA PRO A 607 0.56 -29.64 10.53
C PRO A 607 0.46 -29.06 9.12
N GLU A 608 1.52 -29.22 8.32
CA GLU A 608 1.57 -28.70 6.95
C GLU A 608 0.40 -29.17 6.08
N GLU A 609 -0.13 -30.37 6.32
CA GLU A 609 -1.31 -30.93 5.65
C GLU A 609 -2.61 -30.15 5.93
N MET A 610 -2.72 -29.48 7.08
CA MET A 610 -3.90 -28.70 7.47
C MET A 610 -3.74 -27.19 7.28
N ARG A 611 -2.51 -26.65 7.40
CA ARG A 611 -2.19 -25.21 7.22
C ARG A 611 -3.15 -24.29 7.97
N LEU A 612 -3.25 -24.47 9.28
CA LEU A 612 -4.29 -23.83 10.09
C LEU A 612 -4.05 -22.32 10.27
N ASN A 613 -5.15 -21.56 10.26
CA ASN A 613 -5.18 -20.16 10.65
C ASN A 613 -5.45 -20.03 12.14
N SER A 614 -4.70 -19.16 12.80
CA SER A 614 -4.84 -18.89 14.22
C SER A 614 -6.27 -18.43 14.56
N ARG A 615 -6.71 -18.77 15.78
CA ARG A 615 -7.98 -18.34 16.35
C ARG A 615 -7.86 -18.03 17.82
N LEU A 616 -8.69 -17.09 18.27
CA LEU A 616 -8.71 -16.66 19.65
C LEU A 616 -10.13 -16.73 20.22
N LYS A 617 -10.24 -17.16 21.47
CA LYS A 617 -11.48 -17.07 22.25
C LYS A 617 -11.24 -16.34 23.56
N ARG A 618 -12.08 -15.37 23.90
CA ARG A 618 -12.00 -14.65 25.17
C ARG A 618 -12.66 -15.44 26.29
N ILE A 619 -12.03 -15.40 27.47
CA ILE A 619 -12.47 -16.13 28.65
C ILE A 619 -12.37 -15.25 29.90
N SER A 620 -13.17 -15.57 30.92
CA SER A 620 -12.92 -15.14 32.30
C SER A 620 -12.09 -16.22 33.00
N LEU A 621 -10.90 -15.84 33.49
CA LEU A 621 -10.01 -16.75 34.22
C LEU A 621 -10.67 -17.23 35.52
N GLY A 622 -10.38 -18.47 35.94
CA GLY A 622 -11.11 -19.12 37.02
C GLY A 622 -10.89 -20.62 37.10
N GLN A 623 -11.36 -21.21 38.20
CA GLN A 623 -11.37 -22.66 38.43
C GLN A 623 -12.59 -23.32 37.79
N GLY A 624 -12.50 -24.60 37.47
CA GLY A 624 -13.57 -25.32 36.78
C GLY A 624 -13.75 -24.76 35.36
N ILE A 625 -14.98 -24.78 34.86
CA ILE A 625 -15.29 -24.31 33.50
C ILE A 625 -15.22 -22.77 33.45
N ASN A 626 -14.31 -22.25 32.64
CA ASN A 626 -14.18 -20.83 32.39
C ASN A 626 -15.33 -20.33 31.50
N SER A 627 -15.89 -19.17 31.84
CA SER A 627 -16.94 -18.54 31.02
C SER A 627 -16.32 -17.89 29.78
N PHE A 628 -16.92 -18.13 28.61
CA PHE A 628 -16.59 -17.40 27.40
C PHE A 628 -17.14 -15.97 27.48
N LEU A 629 -16.37 -15.03 26.96
CA LEU A 629 -16.74 -13.62 26.87
C LEU A 629 -17.07 -13.27 25.43
N ASP A 630 -17.74 -12.13 25.24
CA ASP A 630 -17.90 -11.51 23.93
C ASP A 630 -16.54 -11.23 23.29
N ASP A 631 -16.53 -11.15 21.96
CA ASP A 631 -15.32 -10.91 21.19
C ASP A 631 -14.62 -9.61 21.58
N ARG A 632 -13.32 -9.52 21.29
CA ARG A 632 -12.58 -8.28 21.52
C ARG A 632 -13.14 -7.19 20.61
N ARG A 633 -13.07 -5.92 21.06
CA ARG A 633 -13.38 -4.76 20.21
C ARG A 633 -12.72 -4.91 18.83
N GLN A 634 -13.52 -4.76 17.78
CA GLN A 634 -13.04 -4.80 16.41
C GLN A 634 -12.58 -3.41 15.98
N ILE A 635 -11.28 -3.27 15.72
CA ILE A 635 -10.69 -2.01 15.25
C ILE A 635 -10.40 -2.10 13.75
N VAL A 636 -9.88 -3.24 13.32
CA VAL A 636 -9.55 -3.58 11.92
C VAL A 636 -10.13 -4.97 11.60
N THR A 637 -10.21 -5.32 10.31
CA THR A 637 -10.64 -6.63 9.81
C THR A 637 -9.50 -7.32 9.07
N ALA A 638 -9.56 -8.66 9.00
CA ALA A 638 -8.68 -9.42 8.13
C ALA A 638 -8.88 -9.02 6.65
N ASP A 639 -10.13 -8.84 6.21
CA ASP A 639 -10.46 -8.45 4.83
C ASP A 639 -9.78 -7.16 4.38
N ASN A 640 -9.76 -6.12 5.23
CA ASN A 640 -9.10 -4.86 4.91
C ASN A 640 -7.59 -5.05 4.69
N CYS A 641 -6.95 -5.85 5.54
CA CYS A 641 -5.55 -6.17 5.37
C CYS A 641 -5.30 -7.05 4.12
N LEU A 642 -6.19 -8.01 3.85
CA LEU A 642 -6.11 -8.88 2.68
C LEU A 642 -6.36 -8.15 1.34
N GLY A 643 -6.93 -6.95 1.38
CA GLY A 643 -7.02 -6.07 0.21
C GLY A 643 -5.64 -5.73 -0.38
N CYS A 644 -4.62 -5.61 0.48
CA CYS A 644 -3.23 -5.39 0.08
C CYS A 644 -2.34 -6.63 0.23
N HIS A 645 -2.65 -7.52 1.17
CA HIS A 645 -1.85 -8.68 1.52
C HIS A 645 -2.49 -9.96 1.00
N ALA A 646 -1.80 -10.74 0.17
CA ALA A 646 -2.34 -12.03 -0.29
C ALA A 646 -2.63 -13.00 0.86
N THR A 647 -1.84 -12.92 1.94
CA THR A 647 -2.02 -13.61 3.22
C THR A 647 -1.28 -12.84 4.31
N MET A 648 -1.79 -12.90 5.54
CA MET A 648 -1.14 -12.33 6.72
C MET A 648 -0.49 -13.44 7.52
N GLY A 649 0.71 -13.82 7.13
CA GLY A 649 1.49 -14.86 7.81
C GLY A 649 2.84 -14.37 8.30
N ARG A 650 3.16 -14.60 9.58
CA ARG A 650 4.50 -14.40 10.14
C ARG A 650 4.73 -15.30 11.35
N HIS A 651 5.99 -15.66 11.60
CA HIS A 651 6.37 -16.54 12.72
C HIS A 651 5.59 -17.86 12.67
N GLY A 652 5.45 -18.46 11.47
CA GLY A 652 4.68 -19.68 11.21
C GLY A 652 3.16 -19.56 11.34
N THR A 653 2.63 -18.46 11.90
CA THR A 653 1.20 -18.25 12.11
C THR A 653 0.55 -17.60 10.89
N TYR A 654 -0.72 -17.88 10.65
CA TYR A 654 -1.56 -17.22 9.65
C TYR A 654 -2.79 -16.60 10.32
N ALA A 655 -3.11 -15.36 9.96
CA ALA A 655 -4.18 -14.57 10.55
C ALA A 655 -5.23 -14.13 9.52
N ASP A 656 -5.34 -14.83 8.39
CA ASP A 656 -6.24 -14.50 7.27
C ASP A 656 -7.72 -14.45 7.67
N GLN A 657 -8.07 -15.03 8.81
CA GLN A 657 -9.46 -15.15 9.26
C GLN A 657 -9.71 -14.51 10.64
N ASP A 658 -8.67 -14.17 11.41
CA ASP A 658 -8.80 -13.47 12.68
C ASP A 658 -7.54 -12.65 12.99
N ILE A 659 -7.56 -11.38 12.63
CA ILE A 659 -6.46 -10.44 12.86
C ILE A 659 -6.20 -10.16 14.35
N THR A 660 -7.16 -10.47 15.23
CA THR A 660 -7.01 -10.28 16.68
C THR A 660 -5.95 -11.21 17.27
N THR A 661 -5.68 -12.33 16.61
CA THR A 661 -4.64 -13.29 16.99
C THR A 661 -3.27 -12.63 17.10
N CYS A 662 -2.93 -11.68 16.23
CA CYS A 662 -1.68 -10.92 16.33
C CYS A 662 -1.56 -10.17 17.66
N VAL A 663 -2.67 -9.64 18.19
CA VAL A 663 -2.72 -8.90 19.45
C VAL A 663 -2.48 -9.81 20.66
N SER A 664 -2.60 -11.14 20.53
CA SER A 664 -2.25 -12.05 21.63
C SER A 664 -0.78 -11.91 22.08
N CYS A 665 0.12 -11.65 21.12
CA CYS A 665 1.56 -11.46 21.34
C CYS A 665 2.02 -10.01 21.07
N HIS A 666 1.34 -9.26 20.20
CA HIS A 666 1.62 -7.86 19.90
C HIS A 666 0.68 -6.93 20.68
N ASN A 667 0.80 -6.96 22.01
CA ASN A 667 -0.05 -6.22 22.92
C ASN A 667 0.70 -5.10 23.67
N ALA A 668 -0.01 -4.42 24.56
CA ALA A 668 0.49 -3.27 25.29
C ALA A 668 1.61 -3.62 26.30
N GLY A 669 1.71 -4.89 26.68
CA GLY A 669 2.78 -5.45 27.51
C GLY A 669 3.92 -6.10 26.71
N SER A 670 4.03 -5.80 25.42
CA SER A 670 5.00 -6.46 24.52
C SER A 670 6.20 -5.59 24.16
N VAL A 671 7.41 -6.16 24.27
CA VAL A 671 8.66 -5.53 23.80
C VAL A 671 9.45 -6.46 22.90
N THR A 672 10.24 -5.84 22.03
CA THR A 672 11.18 -6.53 21.16
C THR A 672 12.36 -7.11 21.93
N ARG A 673 13.19 -7.89 21.22
CA ARG A 673 14.45 -8.46 21.73
C ARG A 673 15.43 -7.35 22.10
N ASP A 674 16.32 -7.58 23.06
CA ASP A 674 17.29 -6.56 23.53
C ASP A 674 18.19 -6.05 22.40
N ALA A 675 18.55 -6.91 21.45
CA ALA A 675 19.34 -6.55 20.27
C ALA A 675 18.61 -5.64 19.27
N SER A 676 17.31 -5.44 19.40
CA SER A 676 16.44 -4.67 18.49
C SER A 676 15.91 -3.37 19.13
N ALA A 677 16.41 -3.01 20.31
CA ALA A 677 15.83 -2.01 21.22
C ALA A 677 15.94 -0.52 20.81
N LEU A 678 16.23 -0.19 19.54
CA LEU A 678 16.19 1.20 19.08
C LEU A 678 14.77 1.78 19.17
N GLN A 679 13.77 0.95 18.86
CA GLN A 679 12.34 1.23 19.00
C GLN A 679 11.71 0.01 19.69
N GLY A 680 11.50 0.14 21.00
CA GLY A 680 11.44 -1.00 21.93
C GLY A 680 10.10 -1.72 22.00
N ASN A 681 9.02 -1.06 21.59
CA ASN A 681 7.67 -1.62 21.68
C ASN A 681 7.27 -2.35 20.40
N VAL A 682 6.52 -3.44 20.56
CA VAL A 682 5.99 -4.25 19.45
C VAL A 682 4.48 -4.39 19.51
N ASP A 683 3.81 -3.48 20.21
CA ASP A 683 2.35 -3.43 20.20
C ASP A 683 1.81 -3.33 18.76
N PHE A 684 0.72 -4.04 18.48
CA PHE A 684 0.20 -4.20 17.13
C PHE A 684 -0.14 -2.87 16.46
N MET A 685 -0.83 -1.96 17.16
CA MET A 685 -1.19 -0.65 16.61
C MET A 685 0.07 0.15 16.29
N TYR A 686 1.00 0.24 17.25
CA TYR A 686 2.21 1.03 17.07
C TYR A 686 3.04 0.48 15.91
N MET A 687 3.22 -0.84 15.85
CA MET A 687 3.98 -1.51 14.82
C MET A 687 3.36 -1.33 13.43
N ILE A 688 2.04 -1.53 13.28
CA ILE A 688 1.38 -1.46 11.97
C ILE A 688 1.35 -0.02 11.45
N HIS A 689 1.02 0.96 12.29
CA HIS A 689 1.13 2.38 11.93
C HIS A 689 2.58 2.75 11.59
N ALA A 690 3.54 2.25 12.37
CA ALA A 690 4.94 2.52 12.12
C ALA A 690 5.42 1.97 10.79
N ILE A 691 5.11 0.72 10.46
CA ILE A 691 5.54 0.12 9.20
C ILE A 691 4.94 0.89 8.02
N HIS A 692 3.62 1.11 8.00
CA HIS A 692 2.92 1.74 6.87
C HIS A 692 3.07 3.27 6.83
N GLY A 693 3.50 3.91 7.91
CA GLY A 693 3.81 5.35 7.94
C GLY A 693 5.15 5.71 7.30
N THR A 694 5.99 4.72 6.99
CA THR A 694 7.33 4.90 6.42
C THR A 694 7.26 5.52 5.02
N GLY A 695 8.13 6.47 4.74
CA GLY A 695 8.18 7.19 3.46
C GLY A 695 7.23 8.39 3.38
N GLU A 696 6.08 8.38 4.08
CA GLU A 696 5.11 9.50 4.06
C GLU A 696 5.24 10.43 5.28
N LYS A 697 5.35 9.89 6.52
CA LYS A 697 5.49 10.70 7.75
C LYS A 697 6.71 10.37 8.61
N ARG A 698 7.25 9.16 8.47
CA ARG A 698 8.50 8.75 9.12
C ARG A 698 9.51 8.32 8.06
N ILE A 699 10.80 8.60 8.29
CA ILE A 699 11.85 8.22 7.33
C ILE A 699 12.34 6.80 7.55
N ARG A 700 12.30 6.30 8.79
CA ARG A 700 12.72 4.94 9.12
C ARG A 700 11.90 4.32 10.25
N PHE A 701 11.85 3.00 10.22
CA PHE A 701 11.43 2.15 11.32
C PHE A 701 12.41 0.97 11.40
N ASP A 702 13.50 1.16 12.17
CA ASP A 702 14.63 0.24 12.20
C ASP A 702 14.46 -0.80 13.31
N ARG A 703 14.24 -2.05 12.91
CA ARG A 703 14.34 -3.22 13.76
C ARG A 703 15.53 -4.06 13.28
N ARG A 704 16.59 -4.06 14.09
CA ARG A 704 17.98 -4.18 13.61
C ARG A 704 18.51 -5.61 13.38
N ARG A 705 17.71 -6.62 12.99
CA ARG A 705 18.27 -7.98 12.84
C ARG A 705 17.74 -8.88 11.72
N ASP A 706 16.68 -8.53 11.00
CA ASP A 706 16.04 -9.43 10.02
C ASP A 706 16.13 -8.98 8.56
N HIS A 707 16.66 -7.78 8.26
CA HIS A 707 16.59 -7.21 6.90
C HIS A 707 17.92 -6.66 6.34
N THR A 708 19.08 -7.01 6.90
CA THR A 708 20.36 -6.68 6.24
C THR A 708 20.59 -7.60 5.05
N VAL A 709 20.42 -7.06 3.85
CA VAL A 709 20.78 -7.69 2.58
C VAL A 709 22.06 -7.04 2.09
N GLU A 710 23.15 -7.82 2.04
CA GLU A 710 24.43 -7.54 1.34
C GLU A 710 24.88 -6.07 1.30
N GLY A 711 24.90 -5.38 2.44
CA GLY A 711 25.43 -4.02 2.54
C GLY A 711 24.66 -2.92 1.77
N HIS A 712 23.63 -3.27 1.00
CA HIS A 712 22.82 -2.31 0.24
C HIS A 712 21.70 -1.69 1.08
N PHE A 713 21.18 -2.43 2.07
CA PHE A 713 20.11 -1.93 2.94
C PHE A 713 20.40 -2.32 4.40
N SER A 714 20.73 -1.32 5.21
CA SER A 714 20.80 -1.45 6.67
C SER A 714 19.59 -0.71 7.26
N GLY A 715 18.64 -1.44 7.87
CA GLY A 715 17.69 -0.79 8.81
C GLY A 715 16.20 -1.15 8.76
N GLY A 716 15.83 -2.44 8.84
CA GLY A 716 14.44 -2.84 9.14
C GLY A 716 13.43 -2.47 8.05
N TYR A 717 12.24 -1.99 8.44
CA TYR A 717 11.09 -1.71 7.55
C TYR A 717 11.20 -0.42 6.73
N SER A 718 12.38 0.21 6.72
CA SER A 718 12.60 1.50 6.06
C SER A 718 12.39 1.48 4.54
N TYR A 719 12.24 0.28 3.95
CA TYR A 719 11.96 0.06 2.52
C TYR A 719 10.48 -0.16 2.20
N VAL A 720 9.60 -0.32 3.20
CA VAL A 720 8.17 -0.58 2.94
C VAL A 720 7.55 0.68 2.35
N SER A 721 6.92 0.51 1.18
CA SER A 721 6.16 1.57 0.52
C SER A 721 4.68 1.31 0.72
N TYR A 722 3.97 2.23 1.39
CA TYR A 722 2.52 2.15 1.51
C TYR A 722 1.87 2.66 0.20
N PRO A 723 1.02 1.86 -0.47
CA PRO A 723 0.52 2.17 -1.82
C PRO A 723 -0.56 3.25 -1.85
N ASN A 724 -1.20 3.55 -0.72
CA ASN A 724 -2.23 4.60 -0.59
C ASN A 724 -1.69 5.76 0.28
N THR A 725 -2.51 6.77 0.57
CA THR A 725 -2.20 7.77 1.59
C THR A 725 -2.54 7.26 2.97
N ILE A 726 -1.64 7.44 3.94
CA ILE A 726 -1.90 7.05 5.33
C ILE A 726 -3.03 7.86 5.99
N LEU A 727 -3.52 8.91 5.33
CA LEU A 727 -4.69 9.68 5.75
C LEU A 727 -6.00 8.94 5.47
N GLU A 728 -5.98 7.89 4.65
CA GLU A 728 -7.14 7.03 4.39
C GLU A 728 -7.29 6.00 5.51
N CYS A 729 -7.76 6.45 6.68
CA CYS A 729 -7.91 5.61 7.87
C CYS A 729 -8.78 4.36 7.61
N ALA A 730 -9.78 4.49 6.74
CA ALA A 730 -10.71 3.42 6.38
C ALA A 730 -10.05 2.27 5.61
N ALA A 731 -8.83 2.47 5.07
CA ALA A 731 -8.05 1.40 4.46
C ALA A 731 -7.78 0.23 5.42
N CYS A 732 -7.66 0.52 6.73
CA CYS A 732 -7.47 -0.50 7.77
C CYS A 732 -8.64 -0.54 8.75
N HIS A 733 -9.16 0.62 9.15
CA HIS A 733 -10.15 0.74 10.22
C HIS A 733 -11.57 0.48 9.73
N VAL A 734 -12.36 -0.21 10.55
CA VAL A 734 -13.79 -0.44 10.32
C VAL A 734 -14.67 0.33 11.29
N ASN A 735 -15.95 0.55 10.94
CA ASN A 735 -16.95 1.14 11.85
C ASN A 735 -16.52 2.46 12.50
N ASP A 736 -15.77 3.29 11.76
CA ASP A 736 -15.22 4.55 12.25
C ASP A 736 -14.33 4.36 13.51
N SER A 737 -13.70 3.19 13.67
CA SER A 737 -12.89 2.86 14.86
C SER A 737 -11.63 3.72 15.00
N HIS A 738 -11.20 4.39 13.92
CA HIS A 738 -10.11 5.36 13.92
C HIS A 738 -10.48 6.67 14.63
N ASN A 739 -11.78 6.97 14.78
CA ASN A 739 -12.27 8.18 15.41
C ASN A 739 -12.63 7.93 16.89
N PRO A 740 -11.82 8.43 17.85
CA PRO A 740 -12.07 8.25 19.27
C PRO A 740 -13.12 9.22 19.85
N VAL A 741 -13.58 10.23 19.09
CA VAL A 741 -14.46 11.29 19.60
C VAL A 741 -15.82 10.73 20.02
N GLY A 742 -16.22 11.02 21.27
CA GLY A 742 -17.49 10.55 21.83
C GLY A 742 -17.55 9.04 22.11
N LYS A 743 -16.46 8.31 21.91
CA LYS A 743 -16.36 6.87 22.15
C LYS A 743 -15.55 6.59 23.41
N GLU A 744 -15.85 5.48 24.08
CA GLU A 744 -15.01 5.01 25.17
C GLU A 744 -13.68 4.51 24.60
N PHE A 745 -12.57 5.15 24.98
CA PHE A 745 -11.24 4.69 24.59
C PHE A 745 -10.80 3.52 25.49
N LYS A 746 -10.97 2.30 24.98
CA LYS A 746 -10.78 1.04 25.74
C LYS A 746 -9.38 0.42 25.66
N ARG A 747 -8.45 1.08 24.97
CA ARG A 747 -7.07 0.60 24.78
C ARG A 747 -6.22 0.86 26.03
N LEU A 748 -5.30 -0.06 26.35
CA LEU A 748 -4.29 0.15 27.39
C LEU A 748 -3.07 0.93 26.88
N GLY A 749 -2.38 1.59 27.80
CA GLY A 749 -1.10 2.23 27.50
C GLY A 749 -0.04 1.19 27.15
N LEU A 750 0.82 1.47 26.18
CA LEU A 750 1.90 0.55 25.76
C LEU A 750 3.20 0.82 26.52
N MET A 751 4.13 -0.12 26.56
CA MET A 751 5.48 0.17 27.09
C MET A 751 6.16 1.29 26.29
N ALA A 752 6.55 2.37 26.97
CA ALA A 752 7.27 3.50 26.38
C ALA A 752 8.61 3.06 25.77
N ASP A 753 9.11 3.82 24.80
CA ASP A 753 10.41 3.54 24.20
C ASP A 753 11.53 3.59 25.23
N LYS A 754 12.39 2.55 25.19
CA LYS A 754 13.43 2.31 26.22
C LYS A 754 12.86 2.20 27.64
N GLY A 755 11.58 1.87 27.77
CA GLY A 755 10.85 1.73 29.03
C GLY A 755 10.97 0.35 29.69
N LYS A 756 11.69 -0.61 29.10
CA LYS A 756 11.78 -2.00 29.60
C LYS A 756 12.19 -2.07 31.08
N ASP A 757 13.28 -1.42 31.47
CA ASP A 757 13.77 -1.47 32.86
C ASP A 757 12.78 -0.80 33.83
N LYS A 758 12.12 0.28 33.40
CA LYS A 758 11.05 0.92 34.17
C LYS A 758 9.82 0.00 34.28
N TYR A 759 9.49 -0.72 33.22
CA TYR A 759 8.40 -1.67 33.22
C TYR A 759 8.65 -2.83 34.18
N LEU A 760 9.85 -3.38 34.17
CA LEU A 760 10.26 -4.41 35.12
C LEU A 760 10.26 -3.92 36.58
N SER A 761 10.36 -2.61 36.81
CA SER A 761 10.23 -2.01 38.15
C SER A 761 8.82 -1.49 38.48
N GLY A 762 7.82 -1.76 37.63
CA GLY A 762 6.42 -1.40 37.88
C GLY A 762 5.99 -0.02 37.36
N ALA A 763 6.67 0.52 36.35
CA ALA A 763 6.31 1.76 35.65
C ALA A 763 6.45 1.58 34.13
N GLY A 764 6.93 2.58 33.39
CA GLY A 764 7.36 2.40 32.00
C GLY A 764 6.26 2.46 30.94
N ILE A 765 5.01 2.80 31.29
CA ILE A 765 3.89 2.80 30.34
C ILE A 765 3.60 4.19 29.75
N ALA A 766 3.53 4.25 28.43
CA ALA A 766 3.06 5.37 27.66
C ALA A 766 1.52 5.38 27.58
N ALA A 767 0.91 6.56 27.64
CA ALA A 767 -0.53 6.73 27.72
C ALA A 767 -1.25 6.26 26.43
N PRO A 768 -2.48 5.72 26.55
CA PRO A 768 -3.15 5.01 25.46
C PRO A 768 -3.33 5.82 24.15
N LEU A 769 -3.95 7.00 24.22
CA LEU A 769 -4.24 7.88 23.09
C LEU A 769 -2.98 8.62 22.61
N SER A 770 -2.14 9.09 23.53
CA SER A 770 -0.82 9.66 23.18
C SER A 770 -0.01 8.69 22.34
N SER A 771 0.05 7.42 22.71
CA SER A 771 0.82 6.40 21.98
C SER A 771 0.27 6.13 20.58
N ALA A 772 -1.05 6.24 20.39
CA ALA A 772 -1.68 6.11 19.07
C ALA A 772 -1.24 7.24 18.13
N CYS A 773 -1.31 8.49 18.59
CA CYS A 773 -0.84 9.64 17.80
C CYS A 773 0.68 9.58 17.58
N TYR A 774 1.43 9.23 18.63
CA TYR A 774 2.89 9.16 18.58
C TYR A 774 3.40 8.14 17.56
N SER A 775 2.68 7.03 17.33
CA SER A 775 3.07 6.00 16.35
C SER A 775 3.31 6.51 14.93
N CYS A 776 2.60 7.56 14.51
CA CYS A 776 2.78 8.24 13.22
C CYS A 776 3.55 9.57 13.33
N HIS A 777 3.40 10.29 14.45
CA HIS A 777 3.99 11.62 14.64
C HIS A 777 5.39 11.62 15.27
N GLU A 778 5.91 10.46 15.70
CA GLU A 778 7.28 10.31 16.17
C GLU A 778 8.28 10.85 15.14
N ASN A 779 9.11 11.80 15.54
CA ASN A 779 10.17 12.34 14.69
C ASN A 779 11.53 11.76 15.08
N THR A 780 12.02 10.79 14.31
CA THR A 780 13.31 10.14 14.60
C THR A 780 14.53 10.93 14.12
N GLU A 781 14.34 12.03 13.37
CA GLU A 781 15.42 12.83 12.79
C GLU A 781 15.68 14.11 13.57
N ASP A 782 14.61 14.80 13.96
CA ASP A 782 14.68 15.98 14.79
C ASP A 782 14.29 15.63 16.23
N LEU A 783 15.31 15.30 17.02
CA LEU A 783 15.16 15.00 18.44
C LEU A 783 14.54 16.15 19.24
N ARG A 784 14.68 17.40 18.78
CA ARG A 784 14.03 18.55 19.42
C ARG A 784 12.55 18.58 19.10
N ALA A 785 12.16 18.50 17.83
CA ALA A 785 10.75 18.43 17.43
C ALA A 785 10.05 17.23 18.09
N ASN A 786 10.72 16.09 18.17
CA ASN A 786 10.21 14.92 18.86
C ASN A 786 9.97 15.17 20.35
N LYS A 787 10.91 15.84 21.03
CA LYS A 787 10.74 16.24 22.44
C LYS A 787 9.60 17.26 22.60
N GLU A 788 9.48 18.22 21.70
CA GLU A 788 8.39 19.21 21.71
C GLU A 788 7.02 18.50 21.58
N LEU A 789 6.90 17.50 20.70
CA LEU A 789 5.72 16.65 20.61
C LEU A 789 5.47 15.88 21.92
N GLN A 790 6.49 15.22 22.47
CA GLN A 790 6.37 14.50 23.74
C GLN A 790 5.90 15.42 24.88
N HIS A 791 6.39 16.66 24.94
CA HIS A 791 5.96 17.67 25.90
C HIS A 791 4.51 18.11 25.67
N HIS A 792 4.07 18.29 24.42
CA HIS A 792 2.69 18.60 24.09
C HIS A 792 1.73 17.49 24.56
N LEU A 793 2.07 16.24 24.28
CA LEU A 793 1.31 15.07 24.74
C LEU A 793 1.25 15.04 26.27
N TYR A 794 2.39 15.25 26.95
CA TYR A 794 2.46 15.28 28.41
C TYR A 794 1.60 16.40 29.02
N HIS A 795 1.65 17.61 28.48
CA HIS A 795 0.88 18.75 29.00
C HIS A 795 -0.64 18.58 28.85
N SER A 796 -1.07 17.77 27.88
CA SER A 796 -2.48 17.47 27.62
C SER A 796 -3.02 16.32 28.49
N GLY A 797 -2.28 15.93 29.53
CA GLY A 797 -2.62 14.81 30.41
C GLY A 797 -2.21 13.43 29.87
N GLY A 798 -1.49 13.39 28.75
CA GLY A 798 -0.77 12.20 28.30
C GLY A 798 0.47 11.93 29.14
N ASN A 799 1.08 10.77 28.97
CA ASN A 799 2.40 10.47 29.51
C ASN A 799 3.12 9.56 28.54
N ILE A 800 4.16 10.05 27.87
CA ILE A 800 4.96 9.24 26.95
C ILE A 800 6.32 8.83 27.56
N TYR A 801 6.61 9.28 28.78
CA TYR A 801 7.90 9.07 29.48
C TYR A 801 7.92 7.80 30.34
N GLY A 802 6.77 7.14 30.50
CA GLY A 802 6.67 5.86 31.19
C GLY A 802 6.79 5.99 32.70
N GLU A 803 6.08 6.92 33.33
CA GLU A 803 6.14 7.13 34.78
C GLU A 803 5.10 6.31 35.56
N HIS A 804 4.16 5.68 34.86
CA HIS A 804 3.08 4.89 35.45
C HIS A 804 3.01 3.48 34.87
N ASP A 805 2.15 2.64 35.44
CA ASP A 805 1.90 1.26 35.01
C ASP A 805 0.58 1.13 34.21
N HIS A 806 0.26 -0.09 33.78
CA HIS A 806 -0.99 -0.37 33.05
C HIS A 806 -2.24 -0.14 33.90
N ALA A 807 -2.18 -0.40 35.20
CA ALA A 807 -3.32 -0.24 36.10
C ALA A 807 -3.71 1.23 36.22
N TYR A 808 -2.74 2.14 36.33
CA TYR A 808 -2.97 3.58 36.32
C TYR A 808 -3.72 4.04 35.07
N PHE A 809 -3.25 3.67 33.88
CA PHE A 809 -3.91 4.07 32.62
C PHE A 809 -5.20 3.32 32.32
N ALA A 810 -5.50 2.24 33.05
CA ALA A 810 -6.82 1.65 32.99
C ALA A 810 -7.87 2.63 33.54
N ASP A 811 -7.53 3.43 34.55
CA ASP A 811 -8.48 4.28 35.28
C ASP A 811 -8.30 5.79 35.06
N ASN A 812 -7.16 6.21 34.50
CA ASN A 812 -6.87 7.61 34.19
C ASN A 812 -6.91 7.84 32.68
N LYS A 813 -7.67 8.85 32.25
CA LYS A 813 -7.88 9.21 30.84
C LYS A 813 -7.17 10.51 30.48
N GLU A 814 -6.73 10.59 29.23
CA GLU A 814 -6.10 11.77 28.66
C GLU A 814 -7.13 12.82 28.24
N ASN A 815 -6.74 14.09 28.19
CA ASN A 815 -7.61 15.19 27.79
C ASN A 815 -7.43 15.61 26.34
N CYS A 816 -6.77 14.81 25.49
CA CYS A 816 -6.48 15.18 24.10
C CYS A 816 -7.74 15.58 23.31
N LEU A 817 -8.87 14.90 23.56
CA LEU A 817 -10.15 15.13 22.87
C LEU A 817 -10.86 16.42 23.30
N THR A 818 -10.32 17.21 24.22
CA THR A 818 -10.83 18.57 24.47
C THR A 818 -10.45 19.52 23.32
N CYS A 819 -9.33 19.25 22.65
CA CYS A 819 -8.79 20.09 21.58
C CYS A 819 -8.81 19.38 20.23
N HIS A 820 -8.59 18.07 20.20
CA HIS A 820 -8.59 17.24 19.00
C HIS A 820 -9.96 16.58 18.80
N GLN A 821 -10.96 17.42 18.53
CA GLN A 821 -12.32 17.00 18.13
C GLN A 821 -12.40 16.90 16.60
N LYS A 822 -13.56 16.47 16.09
CA LYS A 822 -13.82 16.28 14.65
C LYS A 822 -13.60 17.54 13.83
#